data_AF-A0A6G0LU66-F1
#
_entry.id   AF-A0A6G0LU66-F1
#
_cell.length_a   1.000
_cell.length_b   1.000
_cell.length_c   1.000
_cell.angle_alpha   90.00
_cell.angle_beta   90.00
_cell.angle_gamma   90.00
#
_symmetry.space_group_name_H-M   'P 1'
#
loop_
_entity.id
_entity.type
_entity.pdbx_description
1 polymer ?
#
loop_
_entity_poly.entity_id
_entity_poly.type
_entity_poly.pdbx_seq_one_letter_code
_entity_poly.pdbx_strand_id
1 'polypeptide(L)'
;DLIKLVGLVDQMDNHIPTLTVRETFKFADMCVNGRPEDQPEETRDVAALRTELFTQILGLEECADTVVGDALLRGVSGGERKRVTIGEVLVGGQSLFLCDEISTGLDSAATFDIIKSMRYIVYHGPRTEILNYFEGHGFTCPPRVDPADFLIEVTSDRGHRYANGSIPIKDLAVASEDFNNLFCQSSIYRKTHEAISKGFNEHQFESAEDFKKAKSVANLARSKEKSEFGLAFVPSTMLLLNRQKLIWLRDPPLLWGKLIEALIIGLVMGMIYFNSKTLLESFSIKQGTGYIWFGVIVLVAYYFVFTMLNGLALHFIRYEKYKGVTPKAMTDNAPEEDNVYVQVKTPGAADQASKGGYTAYFGDLGVDSVKMLEYFASIPGTEEIRPQYNPATYMLEVIGAGIGRDVKDYSVEYKNSELCRKNRERTLELCEVSNEFVRHSTLNYRSIATGFWNQLGQLSKKQQLTYWRNPQYNFMRMFLFPIFAVIFGTTFYQLSAASVKKINSHIGLIYNSMDFIGVVNLMTVLEVTCAERAVFYRERMSNYYGPLPYSLSLWFAEIPYLVVVIILFVTIEYWLVGWSDNAGDFFFFLFVFYLYTSACTYVGQWMSVLMPNEKVANVAVGALSCLFNLFSGYLLPRTAMRRGYKWFTYLMPSSYSLAALVGVQFGDNQDIIAVTSGSTTTNMTVAHYIEITYDFRPNRKYNFMVGLIVIWVVVQLAIYLTLKYVSHLKR
;
A
#
# COMPACT_ATOMS: atom_id res chain seq x y z
N ASP A 1 -20.71 -2.29 -21.59
CA ASP A 1 -19.42 -1.93 -20.97
C ASP A 1 -18.90 -3.16 -20.24
N LEU A 2 -17.88 -3.83 -20.77
CA LEU A 2 -17.50 -5.19 -20.33
C LEU A 2 -17.04 -5.22 -18.87
N ILE A 3 -16.44 -4.12 -18.40
CA ILE A 3 -15.80 -3.97 -17.08
C ILE A 3 -16.80 -4.07 -15.90
N LYS A 4 -18.11 -4.03 -16.16
CA LYS A 4 -19.14 -4.34 -15.16
C LYS A 4 -19.51 -5.81 -15.05
N LEU A 5 -19.32 -6.57 -16.12
CA LEU A 5 -19.61 -8.00 -16.18
C LEU A 5 -18.41 -8.84 -15.75
N VAL A 6 -17.22 -8.24 -15.63
CA VAL A 6 -15.96 -8.91 -15.30
C VAL A 6 -15.41 -8.43 -13.96
N GLY A 7 -15.25 -9.36 -13.01
CA GLY A 7 -14.47 -9.16 -11.79
C GLY A 7 -13.03 -9.65 -11.97
N LEU A 8 -12.06 -8.92 -11.45
CA LEU A 8 -10.64 -9.30 -11.47
C LEU A 8 -10.15 -9.59 -10.05
N VAL A 9 -9.68 -10.81 -9.81
CA VAL A 9 -8.95 -11.20 -8.59
C VAL A 9 -7.46 -11.13 -8.91
N ASP A 10 -6.80 -10.12 -8.37
CA ASP A 10 -5.36 -9.87 -8.51
C ASP A 10 -4.52 -10.96 -7.80
N GLN A 11 -3.28 -11.15 -8.23
CA GLN A 11 -2.30 -12.01 -7.57
C GLN A 11 -2.06 -11.53 -6.12
N MET A 12 -1.95 -10.20 -5.91
CA MET A 12 -1.65 -9.62 -4.59
C MET A 12 -2.88 -9.15 -3.79
N ASP A 13 -3.01 -9.63 -2.56
CA ASP A 13 -4.11 -9.31 -1.64
C ASP A 13 -3.96 -7.94 -0.93
N ASN A 14 -4.08 -6.85 -1.68
CA ASN A 14 -3.97 -5.48 -1.15
C ASN A 14 -5.28 -4.99 -0.51
N HIS A 15 -5.43 -5.20 0.80
CA HIS A 15 -6.57 -4.76 1.63
C HIS A 15 -6.19 -3.63 2.60
N ILE A 16 -7.18 -2.92 3.14
CA ILE A 16 -6.95 -2.07 4.32
C ILE A 16 -6.82 -2.98 5.56
N PRO A 17 -5.67 -3.02 6.25
CA PRO A 17 -5.40 -4.05 7.25
C PRO A 17 -6.25 -3.92 8.52
N THR A 18 -6.78 -2.72 8.82
CA THR A 18 -7.56 -2.41 10.03
C THR A 18 -9.08 -2.64 9.90
N LEU A 19 -9.57 -3.02 8.73
CA LEU A 19 -10.97 -3.40 8.50
C LEU A 19 -11.18 -4.88 8.75
N THR A 20 -12.39 -5.27 9.16
CA THR A 20 -12.77 -6.69 9.24
C THR A 20 -13.15 -7.26 7.88
N VAL A 21 -13.18 -8.60 7.79
CA VAL A 21 -13.68 -9.30 6.59
C VAL A 21 -15.09 -8.83 6.22
N ARG A 22 -16.01 -8.80 7.20
CA ARG A 22 -17.39 -8.34 7.03
C ARG A 22 -17.48 -6.87 6.60
N GLU A 23 -16.66 -6.00 7.17
CA GLU A 23 -16.60 -4.58 6.79
C GLU A 23 -16.09 -4.39 5.35
N THR A 24 -15.12 -5.21 4.94
CA THR A 24 -14.54 -5.19 3.59
C THR A 24 -15.58 -5.61 2.55
N PHE A 25 -16.28 -6.72 2.78
CA PHE A 25 -17.38 -7.18 1.92
C PHE A 25 -18.51 -6.16 1.86
N LYS A 26 -18.95 -5.65 3.02
CA LYS A 26 -20.04 -4.67 3.12
C LYS A 26 -19.71 -3.34 2.43
N PHE A 27 -18.44 -2.92 2.45
CA PHE A 27 -17.97 -1.75 1.70
C PHE A 27 -18.05 -1.98 0.19
N ALA A 28 -17.56 -3.13 -0.31
CA ALA A 28 -17.66 -3.50 -1.72
C ALA A 28 -19.12 -3.59 -2.19
N ASP A 29 -19.97 -4.28 -1.43
CA ASP A 29 -21.42 -4.41 -1.67
C ASP A 29 -22.09 -3.04 -1.83
N MET A 30 -21.92 -2.16 -0.84
CA MET A 30 -22.54 -0.85 -0.85
C MET A 30 -22.00 0.09 -1.94
N CYS A 31 -20.79 -0.15 -2.45
CA CYS A 31 -20.22 0.62 -3.56
C CYS A 31 -20.73 0.13 -4.93
N VAL A 32 -20.85 -1.19 -5.13
CA VAL A 32 -21.20 -1.81 -6.41
C VAL A 32 -22.71 -2.02 -6.57
N ASN A 33 -23.40 -2.47 -5.52
CA ASN A 33 -24.84 -2.79 -5.57
C ASN A 33 -25.73 -1.69 -4.96
N GLY A 34 -25.15 -0.74 -4.22
CA GLY A 34 -25.90 0.31 -3.50
C GLY A 34 -26.46 -0.16 -2.17
N ARG A 35 -27.32 0.65 -1.54
CA ARG A 35 -27.91 0.28 -0.25
C ARG A 35 -29.08 -0.67 -0.47
N PRO A 36 -29.36 -1.62 0.45
CA PRO A 36 -30.56 -2.44 0.39
C PRO A 36 -31.85 -1.61 0.33
N GLU A 37 -31.86 -0.42 0.96
CA GLU A 37 -32.95 0.55 0.93
C GLU A 37 -33.21 1.17 -0.45
N ASP A 38 -32.19 1.22 -1.31
CA ASP A 38 -32.28 1.78 -2.68
C ASP A 38 -32.69 0.70 -3.72
N GLN A 39 -32.80 -0.57 -3.32
CA GLN A 39 -33.10 -1.69 -4.21
C GLN A 39 -34.60 -2.04 -4.21
N PRO A 40 -35.13 -2.66 -5.30
CA PRO A 40 -36.50 -3.15 -5.35
C PRO A 40 -36.86 -4.06 -4.16
N GLU A 41 -38.08 -3.92 -3.67
CA GLU A 41 -38.56 -4.58 -2.44
C GLU A 41 -38.35 -6.10 -2.46
N GLU A 42 -38.61 -6.76 -3.60
CA GLU A 42 -38.38 -8.19 -3.85
C GLU A 42 -36.92 -8.63 -3.66
N THR A 43 -35.96 -7.74 -3.91
CA THR A 43 -34.51 -8.00 -3.81
C THR A 43 -33.88 -7.46 -2.53
N ARG A 44 -34.62 -6.69 -1.72
CA ARG A 44 -34.10 -5.95 -0.56
C ARG A 44 -33.54 -6.86 0.53
N ASP A 45 -34.20 -7.97 0.82
CA ASP A 45 -33.75 -8.93 1.83
C ASP A 45 -32.49 -9.68 1.37
N VAL A 46 -32.47 -10.09 0.09
CA VAL A 46 -31.29 -10.67 -0.55
C VAL A 46 -30.11 -9.68 -0.52
N ALA A 47 -30.37 -8.39 -0.76
CA ALA A 47 -29.36 -7.35 -0.69
C ALA A 47 -28.83 -7.10 0.73
N ALA A 48 -29.69 -7.18 1.75
CA ALA A 48 -29.30 -7.05 3.14
C ALA A 48 -28.45 -8.24 3.63
N LEU A 49 -28.71 -9.44 3.11
CA LEU A 49 -28.03 -10.69 3.49
C LEU A 49 -26.86 -11.08 2.56
N ARG A 50 -26.67 -10.39 1.44
CA ARG A 50 -25.65 -10.71 0.41
C ARG A 50 -24.25 -10.89 0.98
N THR A 51 -23.82 -9.96 1.82
CA THR A 51 -22.51 -10.01 2.50
C THR A 51 -22.38 -11.27 3.36
N GLU A 52 -23.40 -11.58 4.18
CA GLU A 52 -23.42 -12.76 5.06
C GLU A 52 -23.40 -14.07 4.26
N LEU A 53 -24.19 -14.13 3.18
CA LEU A 53 -24.24 -15.27 2.26
C LEU A 53 -22.85 -15.59 1.68
N PHE A 54 -22.11 -14.59 1.21
CA PHE A 54 -20.77 -14.80 0.67
C PHE A 54 -19.72 -15.11 1.75
N THR A 55 -19.85 -14.54 2.95
CA THR A 55 -19.05 -14.95 4.12
C THR A 55 -19.23 -16.44 4.44
N GLN A 56 -20.47 -16.94 4.39
CA GLN A 56 -20.80 -18.35 4.60
C GLN A 56 -20.29 -19.25 3.46
N ILE A 57 -20.55 -18.91 2.19
CA ILE A 57 -20.10 -19.67 1.00
C ILE A 57 -18.58 -19.89 0.98
N LEU A 58 -17.81 -18.91 1.47
CA LEU A 58 -16.35 -18.95 1.50
C LEU A 58 -15.77 -19.51 2.81
N GLY A 59 -16.61 -19.98 3.73
CA GLY A 59 -16.14 -20.51 5.03
C GLY A 59 -15.36 -19.48 5.85
N LEU A 60 -15.82 -18.22 5.83
CA LEU A 60 -15.20 -17.10 6.55
C LEU A 60 -15.99 -16.69 7.80
N GLU A 61 -16.95 -17.51 8.25
CA GLU A 61 -17.83 -17.19 9.40
C GLU A 61 -17.05 -16.93 10.68
N GLU A 62 -16.09 -17.80 11.03
CA GLU A 62 -15.28 -17.67 12.27
C GLU A 62 -14.40 -16.41 12.27
N CYS A 63 -13.96 -15.94 11.09
CA CYS A 63 -13.09 -14.77 10.94
C CYS A 63 -13.81 -13.53 10.40
N ALA A 64 -15.14 -13.55 10.26
CA ALA A 64 -15.94 -12.47 9.68
C ALA A 64 -15.71 -11.11 10.37
N ASP A 65 -15.65 -11.10 11.70
CA ASP A 65 -15.40 -9.90 12.51
C ASP A 65 -13.92 -9.75 12.95
N THR A 66 -13.02 -10.56 12.37
CA THR A 66 -11.56 -10.42 12.53
C THR A 66 -11.00 -9.45 11.49
N VAL A 67 -10.01 -8.64 11.88
CA VAL A 67 -9.30 -7.73 10.95
C VAL A 67 -8.53 -8.50 9.89
N VAL A 68 -8.51 -8.00 8.65
CA VAL A 68 -7.80 -8.66 7.55
C VAL A 68 -6.28 -8.70 7.81
N GLY A 69 -5.72 -7.63 8.37
CA GLY A 69 -4.30 -7.51 8.71
C GLY A 69 -3.38 -7.46 7.49
N ASP A 70 -2.08 -7.39 7.77
CA ASP A 70 -1.00 -7.38 6.77
C ASP A 70 0.28 -8.07 7.33
N ALA A 71 1.46 -7.65 6.88
CA ALA A 71 2.74 -8.18 7.36
C ALA A 71 3.15 -7.70 8.76
N LEU A 72 2.54 -6.64 9.29
CA LEU A 72 2.84 -5.96 10.56
C LEU A 72 1.68 -6.09 11.56
N LEU A 73 0.44 -5.93 11.08
CA LEU A 73 -0.79 -6.12 11.85
C LEU A 73 -1.29 -7.56 11.67
N ARG A 74 -1.27 -8.35 12.76
CA ARG A 74 -1.85 -9.71 12.76
C ARG A 74 -3.36 -9.62 12.48
N GLY A 75 -3.79 -10.28 11.41
CA GLY A 75 -5.19 -10.51 11.06
C GLY A 75 -5.44 -11.97 10.71
N VAL A 76 -6.24 -12.20 9.66
CA VAL A 76 -6.55 -13.54 9.13
C VAL A 76 -5.34 -14.22 8.47
N SER A 77 -5.41 -15.54 8.30
CA SER A 77 -4.36 -16.32 7.63
C SER A 77 -4.22 -15.97 6.13
N GLY A 78 -3.16 -16.47 5.48
CA GLY A 78 -2.94 -16.25 4.04
C GLY A 78 -4.08 -16.80 3.18
N GLY A 79 -4.53 -18.03 3.45
CA GLY A 79 -5.66 -18.65 2.76
C GLY A 79 -6.99 -17.95 2.98
N GLU A 80 -7.27 -17.52 4.21
CA GLU A 80 -8.44 -16.69 4.49
C GLU A 80 -8.36 -15.35 3.76
N ARG A 81 -7.20 -14.66 3.76
CA ARG A 81 -7.07 -13.37 3.06
C ARG A 81 -7.27 -13.50 1.54
N LYS A 82 -6.80 -14.58 0.90
CA LYS A 82 -7.10 -14.82 -0.53
C LYS A 82 -8.60 -15.08 -0.74
N ARG A 83 -9.26 -15.82 0.15
CA ARG A 83 -10.74 -15.95 0.17
C ARG A 83 -11.45 -14.62 0.37
N VAL A 84 -10.91 -13.70 1.18
CA VAL A 84 -11.42 -12.32 1.31
C VAL A 84 -11.30 -11.57 -0.01
N THR A 85 -10.14 -11.63 -0.69
CA THR A 85 -9.96 -11.00 -2.01
C THR A 85 -10.98 -11.53 -3.03
N ILE A 86 -11.21 -12.85 -3.07
CA ILE A 86 -12.20 -13.47 -3.96
C ILE A 86 -13.61 -13.04 -3.58
N GLY A 87 -13.96 -13.09 -2.29
CA GLY A 87 -15.30 -12.75 -1.79
C GLY A 87 -15.69 -11.29 -1.99
N GLU A 88 -14.75 -10.37 -1.83
CA GLU A 88 -14.96 -8.95 -2.08
C GLU A 88 -15.32 -8.68 -3.55
N VAL A 89 -14.73 -9.43 -4.48
CA VAL A 89 -15.11 -9.38 -5.90
C VAL A 89 -16.47 -10.08 -6.10
N LEU A 90 -16.67 -11.31 -5.62
CA LEU A 90 -17.93 -12.06 -5.73
C LEU A 90 -19.16 -11.27 -5.24
N VAL A 91 -19.04 -10.56 -4.11
CA VAL A 91 -20.08 -9.69 -3.54
C VAL A 91 -20.49 -8.57 -4.51
N GLY A 92 -19.58 -8.12 -5.38
CA GLY A 92 -19.85 -7.18 -6.46
C GLY A 92 -20.77 -7.71 -7.57
N GLY A 93 -21.05 -9.01 -7.61
CA GLY A 93 -22.07 -9.60 -8.49
C GLY A 93 -21.71 -9.60 -9.98
N GLN A 94 -20.43 -9.56 -10.35
CA GLN A 94 -20.00 -9.70 -11.74
C GLN A 94 -20.33 -11.11 -12.27
N SER A 95 -20.44 -11.25 -13.60
CA SER A 95 -20.88 -12.49 -14.25
C SER A 95 -19.72 -13.37 -14.73
N LEU A 96 -18.52 -12.80 -14.88
CA LEU A 96 -17.28 -13.46 -15.24
C LEU A 96 -16.21 -13.08 -14.21
N PHE A 97 -15.45 -14.04 -13.72
CA PHE A 97 -14.33 -13.80 -12.82
C PHE A 97 -13.02 -14.21 -13.50
N LEU A 98 -12.08 -13.29 -13.56
CA LEU A 98 -10.70 -13.53 -13.99
C LEU A 98 -9.83 -13.59 -12.74
N CYS A 99 -9.24 -14.74 -12.45
CA CYS A 99 -8.42 -14.95 -11.27
C CYS A 99 -6.97 -15.17 -11.68
N ASP A 100 -6.12 -14.19 -11.39
CA ASP A 100 -4.70 -14.27 -11.68
C ASP A 100 -3.96 -15.02 -10.55
N GLU A 101 -3.18 -16.03 -10.93
CA GLU A 101 -2.35 -16.86 -10.05
C GLU A 101 -3.01 -17.21 -8.68
N ILE A 102 -4.25 -17.70 -8.69
CA ILE A 102 -5.05 -17.86 -7.46
C ILE A 102 -4.44 -18.81 -6.41
N SER A 103 -3.59 -19.75 -6.84
CA SER A 103 -2.87 -20.72 -6.00
C SER A 103 -1.54 -20.21 -5.44
N THR A 104 -1.03 -19.07 -5.93
CA THR A 104 0.29 -18.58 -5.54
C THR A 104 0.29 -18.11 -4.07
N GLY A 105 1.14 -18.73 -3.25
CA GLY A 105 1.23 -18.46 -1.81
C GLY A 105 0.24 -19.24 -0.93
N LEU A 106 -0.52 -20.18 -1.51
CA LEU A 106 -1.42 -21.08 -0.79
C LEU A 106 -0.86 -22.51 -0.74
N ASP A 107 -1.33 -23.29 0.23
CA ASP A 107 -1.18 -24.75 0.19
C ASP A 107 -2.28 -25.38 -0.70
N SER A 108 -2.08 -26.64 -1.06
CA SER A 108 -3.00 -27.37 -1.94
C SER A 108 -4.40 -27.55 -1.33
N ALA A 109 -4.52 -27.57 0.01
CA ALA A 109 -5.79 -27.73 0.71
C ALA A 109 -6.63 -26.44 0.65
N ALA A 110 -6.04 -25.30 1.00
CA ALA A 110 -6.69 -23.99 0.89
C ALA A 110 -7.03 -23.64 -0.56
N THR A 111 -6.17 -24.00 -1.51
CA THR A 111 -6.46 -23.87 -2.95
C THR A 111 -7.65 -24.74 -3.36
N PHE A 112 -7.68 -26.01 -2.93
CA PHE A 112 -8.79 -26.93 -3.19
C PHE A 112 -10.11 -26.42 -2.59
N ASP A 113 -10.10 -25.94 -1.34
CA ASP A 113 -11.29 -25.39 -0.69
C ASP A 113 -11.79 -24.12 -1.39
N ILE A 114 -10.89 -23.26 -1.88
CA ILE A 114 -11.26 -22.09 -2.71
C ILE A 114 -11.98 -22.54 -3.99
N ILE A 115 -11.43 -23.51 -4.73
CA ILE A 115 -12.04 -24.01 -5.97
C ILE A 115 -13.38 -24.72 -5.67
N LYS A 116 -13.44 -25.51 -4.58
CA LYS A 116 -14.65 -26.20 -4.10
C LYS A 116 -15.78 -25.23 -3.74
N SER A 117 -15.47 -24.12 -3.08
CA SER A 117 -16.42 -23.04 -2.76
C SER A 117 -16.94 -22.33 -4.01
N MET A 118 -16.21 -22.36 -5.14
CA MET A 118 -16.65 -21.82 -6.43
C MET A 118 -17.56 -22.78 -7.24
N ARG A 119 -18.26 -23.67 -6.52
CA ARG A 119 -19.43 -24.47 -6.92
C ARG A 119 -19.19 -25.69 -7.82
N TYR A 120 -19.11 -26.83 -7.12
CA TYR A 120 -19.29 -28.22 -7.57
C TYR A 120 -18.06 -28.96 -8.09
N ILE A 121 -17.72 -30.07 -7.41
CA ILE A 121 -16.65 -31.00 -7.80
C ILE A 121 -17.31 -32.27 -8.33
N VAL A 122 -17.21 -32.46 -9.64
CA VAL A 122 -17.75 -33.64 -10.33
C VAL A 122 -16.88 -34.89 -10.09
N TYR A 123 -15.56 -34.72 -9.95
CA TYR A 123 -14.60 -35.79 -9.65
C TYR A 123 -13.31 -35.23 -9.04
N HIS A 124 -12.74 -35.93 -8.06
CA HIS A 124 -11.39 -35.69 -7.56
C HIS A 124 -10.72 -36.99 -7.13
N GLY A 125 -9.69 -37.41 -7.86
CA GLY A 125 -8.97 -38.68 -7.65
C GLY A 125 -7.93 -38.93 -8.76
N PRO A 126 -7.26 -40.09 -8.76
CA PRO A 126 -6.26 -40.44 -9.78
C PRO A 126 -6.85 -40.45 -11.20
N ARG A 127 -6.08 -40.01 -12.21
CA ARG A 127 -6.48 -40.05 -13.64
C ARG A 127 -6.80 -41.48 -14.11
N THR A 128 -6.19 -42.49 -13.51
CA THR A 128 -6.41 -43.91 -13.83
C THR A 128 -7.80 -44.44 -13.42
N GLU A 129 -8.47 -43.79 -12.46
CA GLU A 129 -9.76 -44.25 -11.93
C GLU A 129 -10.96 -43.49 -12.55
N ILE A 130 -10.73 -42.40 -13.27
CA ILE A 130 -11.79 -41.48 -13.72
C ILE A 130 -12.76 -42.11 -14.72
N LEU A 131 -12.26 -42.86 -15.72
CA LEU A 131 -13.13 -43.50 -16.72
C LEU A 131 -13.99 -44.60 -16.10
N ASN A 132 -13.41 -45.41 -15.22
CA ASN A 132 -14.14 -46.45 -14.48
C ASN A 132 -15.20 -45.85 -13.56
N TYR A 133 -14.94 -44.68 -12.98
CA TYR A 133 -15.90 -43.94 -12.17
C TYR A 133 -17.11 -43.50 -13.02
N PHE A 134 -16.92 -42.89 -14.18
CA PHE A 134 -18.05 -42.48 -15.04
C PHE A 134 -18.80 -43.67 -15.65
N GLU A 135 -18.10 -44.76 -16.00
CA GLU A 135 -18.71 -45.98 -16.51
C GLU A 135 -19.65 -46.63 -15.47
N GLY A 136 -19.24 -46.66 -14.20
CA GLY A 136 -20.07 -47.09 -13.07
C GLY A 136 -21.28 -46.18 -12.78
N HIS A 137 -21.30 -44.96 -13.31
CA HIS A 137 -22.43 -44.01 -13.24
C HIS A 137 -23.18 -43.87 -14.58
N GLY A 138 -23.02 -44.85 -15.48
CA GLY A 138 -23.83 -44.97 -16.69
C GLY A 138 -23.25 -44.31 -17.95
N PHE A 139 -22.03 -43.75 -17.91
CA PHE A 139 -21.40 -43.07 -19.04
C PHE A 139 -20.13 -43.80 -19.49
N THR A 140 -20.10 -44.37 -20.69
CA THR A 140 -18.88 -45.04 -21.22
C THR A 140 -18.21 -44.17 -22.28
N CYS A 141 -16.92 -43.91 -22.12
CA CYS A 141 -16.10 -43.17 -23.09
C CYS A 141 -15.80 -44.03 -24.33
N PRO A 142 -16.20 -43.63 -25.55
CA PRO A 142 -15.91 -44.40 -26.75
C PRO A 142 -14.41 -44.42 -27.09
N PRO A 143 -13.84 -45.50 -27.68
CA PRO A 143 -12.40 -45.63 -27.94
C PRO A 143 -11.74 -44.62 -28.91
N ARG A 144 -12.50 -43.63 -29.40
CA ARG A 144 -12.06 -42.58 -30.34
C ARG A 144 -12.42 -41.17 -29.87
N VAL A 145 -12.97 -41.02 -28.67
CA VAL A 145 -13.28 -39.74 -28.04
C VAL A 145 -12.23 -39.51 -26.96
N ASP A 146 -11.71 -38.30 -26.86
CA ASP A 146 -10.73 -37.97 -25.83
C ASP A 146 -11.41 -38.02 -24.44
N PRO A 147 -10.76 -38.61 -23.40
CA PRO A 147 -11.31 -38.63 -22.05
C PRO A 147 -11.67 -37.26 -21.49
N ALA A 148 -10.93 -36.18 -21.80
CA ALA A 148 -11.27 -34.84 -21.33
C ALA A 148 -12.50 -34.27 -22.07
N ASP A 149 -12.59 -34.45 -23.39
CA ASP A 149 -13.78 -34.05 -24.16
C ASP A 149 -15.03 -34.83 -23.71
N PHE A 150 -14.89 -36.14 -23.47
CA PHE A 150 -15.94 -36.97 -22.87
C PHE A 150 -16.37 -36.44 -21.51
N LEU A 151 -15.45 -36.07 -20.63
CA LEU A 151 -15.77 -35.49 -19.32
C LEU A 151 -16.47 -34.13 -19.46
N ILE A 152 -16.06 -33.28 -20.40
CA ILE A 152 -16.70 -31.98 -20.66
C ILE A 152 -18.12 -32.17 -21.21
N GLU A 153 -18.34 -33.08 -22.17
CA GLU A 153 -19.69 -33.36 -22.69
C GLU A 153 -20.59 -34.08 -21.68
N VAL A 154 -20.04 -34.94 -20.80
CA VAL A 154 -20.80 -35.63 -19.74
C VAL A 154 -21.18 -34.70 -18.59
N THR A 155 -20.32 -33.75 -18.23
CA THR A 155 -20.57 -32.79 -17.13
C THR A 155 -21.34 -31.54 -17.56
N SER A 156 -21.69 -31.46 -18.84
CA SER A 156 -22.60 -30.47 -19.41
C SER A 156 -23.93 -31.13 -19.82
N ASP A 157 -24.82 -30.35 -20.42
CA ASP A 157 -26.17 -30.73 -20.87
C ASP A 157 -26.22 -31.80 -21.98
N ARG A 158 -25.09 -32.44 -22.31
CA ARG A 158 -24.90 -33.33 -23.47
C ARG A 158 -24.61 -34.79 -23.10
N GLY A 159 -24.46 -35.11 -21.82
CA GLY A 159 -24.02 -36.42 -21.34
C GLY A 159 -24.86 -37.61 -21.81
N HIS A 160 -26.13 -37.40 -22.12
CA HIS A 160 -27.03 -38.45 -22.65
C HIS A 160 -26.49 -39.17 -23.90
N ARG A 161 -25.62 -38.52 -24.71
CA ARG A 161 -24.95 -39.14 -25.86
C ARG A 161 -24.06 -40.33 -25.49
N TYR A 162 -23.53 -40.34 -24.26
CA TYR A 162 -22.57 -41.33 -23.77
C TYR A 162 -23.20 -42.38 -22.83
N ALA A 163 -24.53 -42.37 -22.69
CA ALA A 163 -25.26 -43.32 -21.88
C ALA A 163 -25.01 -44.76 -22.37
N ASN A 164 -24.42 -45.60 -21.50
CA ASN A 164 -24.05 -46.98 -21.82
C ASN A 164 -25.21 -47.99 -21.64
N GLY A 165 -26.39 -47.51 -21.25
CA GLY A 165 -27.60 -48.31 -21.08
C GLY A 165 -27.70 -49.08 -19.76
N SER A 166 -26.69 -49.00 -18.87
CA SER A 166 -26.75 -49.64 -17.54
C SER A 166 -27.68 -48.90 -16.55
N ILE A 167 -27.93 -47.62 -16.77
CA ILE A 167 -28.88 -46.77 -16.03
C ILE A 167 -29.91 -46.21 -17.03
N PRO A 168 -31.22 -46.16 -16.69
CA PRO A 168 -32.23 -45.56 -17.56
C PRO A 168 -31.98 -44.06 -17.79
N ILE A 169 -32.15 -43.57 -19.02
CA ILE A 169 -31.79 -42.19 -19.44
C ILE A 169 -32.38 -41.10 -18.53
N LYS A 170 -33.57 -41.33 -17.96
CA LYS A 170 -34.26 -40.44 -17.02
C LYS A 170 -33.62 -40.32 -15.63
N ASP A 171 -32.73 -41.25 -15.27
CA ASP A 171 -32.11 -41.38 -13.94
C ASP A 171 -30.59 -41.12 -13.98
N LEU A 172 -30.02 -40.71 -15.13
CA LEU A 172 -28.63 -40.24 -15.21
C LEU A 172 -28.51 -38.79 -14.73
N ALA A 173 -27.37 -38.45 -14.14
CA ALA A 173 -27.01 -37.09 -13.74
C ALA A 173 -26.95 -36.14 -14.96
N VAL A 174 -27.49 -34.93 -14.81
CA VAL A 174 -27.50 -33.90 -15.88
C VAL A 174 -26.97 -32.56 -15.39
N ALA A 175 -27.26 -32.19 -14.13
CA ALA A 175 -26.71 -30.99 -13.51
C ALA A 175 -25.37 -31.27 -12.82
N SER A 176 -24.49 -30.27 -12.75
CA SER A 176 -23.22 -30.36 -12.01
C SER A 176 -23.42 -30.65 -10.51
N GLU A 177 -24.60 -30.32 -9.97
CA GLU A 177 -25.04 -30.68 -8.62
C GLU A 177 -25.30 -32.18 -8.45
N ASP A 178 -25.93 -32.84 -9.43
CA ASP A 178 -26.16 -34.29 -9.44
C ASP A 178 -24.84 -35.05 -9.40
N PHE A 179 -23.89 -34.64 -10.25
CA PHE A 179 -22.55 -35.22 -10.30
C PHE A 179 -21.76 -35.00 -9.00
N ASN A 180 -21.88 -33.82 -8.38
CA ASN A 180 -21.28 -33.54 -7.08
C ASN A 180 -21.87 -34.43 -5.97
N ASN A 181 -23.19 -34.67 -6.01
CA ASN A 181 -23.86 -35.58 -5.07
C ASN A 181 -23.41 -37.04 -5.25
N LEU A 182 -23.31 -37.53 -6.50
CA LEU A 182 -22.74 -38.85 -6.82
C LEU A 182 -21.28 -38.95 -6.36
N PHE A 183 -20.47 -37.91 -6.59
CA PHE A 183 -19.08 -37.90 -6.16
C PHE A 183 -18.96 -37.98 -4.64
N CYS A 184 -19.72 -37.19 -3.88
CA CYS A 184 -19.73 -37.23 -2.41
C CYS A 184 -20.20 -38.58 -1.83
N GLN A 185 -20.99 -39.36 -2.59
CA GLN A 185 -21.42 -40.72 -2.20
C GLN A 185 -20.42 -41.81 -2.62
N SER A 186 -19.42 -41.47 -3.44
CA SER A 186 -18.48 -42.43 -4.02
C SER A 186 -17.48 -43.00 -3.02
N SER A 187 -17.00 -44.21 -3.30
CA SER A 187 -15.90 -44.84 -2.55
C SER A 187 -14.57 -44.07 -2.71
N ILE A 188 -14.41 -43.30 -3.79
CA ILE A 188 -13.24 -42.44 -4.03
C ILE A 188 -13.26 -41.26 -3.06
N TYR A 189 -14.37 -40.52 -2.99
CA TYR A 189 -14.55 -39.45 -2.00
C TYR A 189 -14.36 -39.97 -0.57
N ARG A 190 -14.93 -41.13 -0.24
CA ARG A 190 -14.75 -41.72 1.09
C ARG A 190 -13.29 -42.10 1.38
N LYS A 191 -12.57 -42.72 0.44
CA LYS A 191 -11.13 -43.03 0.59
C LYS A 191 -10.29 -41.75 0.74
N THR A 192 -10.54 -40.73 -0.07
CA THR A 192 -9.81 -39.46 -0.03
C THR A 192 -10.07 -38.72 1.28
N HIS A 193 -11.33 -38.65 1.72
CA HIS A 193 -11.70 -38.09 3.02
C HIS A 193 -11.12 -38.89 4.18
N GLU A 194 -11.06 -40.23 4.07
CA GLU A 194 -10.47 -41.11 5.08
C GLU A 194 -8.94 -40.95 5.14
N ALA A 195 -8.26 -40.80 4.00
CA ALA A 195 -6.83 -40.50 3.93
C ALA A 195 -6.49 -39.12 4.50
N ILE A 196 -7.27 -38.09 4.16
CA ILE A 196 -7.16 -36.75 4.76
C ILE A 196 -7.38 -36.81 6.28
N SER A 197 -8.30 -37.65 6.76
CA SER A 197 -8.56 -37.83 8.20
C SER A 197 -7.52 -38.66 8.95
N LYS A 198 -6.68 -39.45 8.25
CA LYS A 198 -5.68 -40.34 8.86
C LYS A 198 -4.28 -39.72 8.96
N GLY A 199 -3.98 -38.68 8.20
CA GLY A 199 -2.64 -38.08 8.15
C GLY A 199 -1.62 -38.96 7.42
N PHE A 200 -0.40 -38.43 7.25
CA PHE A 200 0.69 -39.13 6.58
C PHE A 200 1.31 -40.21 7.49
N ASN A 201 1.75 -41.32 6.89
CA ASN A 201 2.24 -42.50 7.58
C ASN A 201 3.62 -42.91 6.99
N GLU A 202 4.60 -43.20 7.85
CA GLU A 202 6.00 -42.82 7.59
C GLU A 202 6.94 -43.99 7.29
N HIS A 203 6.47 -45.02 6.57
CA HIS A 203 7.24 -46.24 6.31
C HIS A 203 7.26 -46.65 4.83
N GLN A 204 8.09 -45.96 4.02
CA GLN A 204 8.54 -46.45 2.71
C GLN A 204 9.80 -45.71 2.21
N PHE A 205 11.00 -46.18 2.58
CA PHE A 205 12.26 -45.82 1.90
C PHE A 205 13.23 -47.01 1.86
N GLU A 206 13.78 -47.27 0.67
CA GLU A 206 14.66 -48.41 0.36
C GLU A 206 16.02 -47.96 -0.19
N SER A 207 16.80 -47.15 0.55
CA SER A 207 18.18 -46.83 0.14
C SER A 207 19.11 -46.43 1.29
N ALA A 208 20.38 -46.82 1.17
CA ALA A 208 21.45 -46.48 2.12
C ALA A 208 22.09 -45.10 1.89
N GLU A 209 21.76 -44.39 0.80
CA GLU A 209 22.35 -43.07 0.52
C GLU A 209 21.75 -41.94 1.36
N ASP A 210 20.46 -42.02 1.72
CA ASP A 210 19.79 -40.93 2.45
C ASP A 210 20.24 -40.82 3.92
N PHE A 211 20.65 -41.95 4.52
CA PHE A 211 21.34 -41.97 5.82
C PHE A 211 22.63 -41.14 5.83
N LYS A 212 23.29 -41.01 4.67
CA LYS A 212 24.55 -40.26 4.52
C LYS A 212 24.32 -38.75 4.41
N LYS A 213 23.15 -38.31 3.92
CA LYS A 213 22.71 -36.90 3.92
C LYS A 213 22.25 -36.45 5.30
N ALA A 214 21.45 -37.24 6.00
CA ALA A 214 21.01 -36.93 7.38
C ALA A 214 22.21 -36.65 8.32
N LYS A 215 23.27 -37.48 8.21
CA LYS A 215 24.47 -37.34 9.04
C LYS A 215 25.32 -36.09 8.76
N SER A 216 25.20 -35.46 7.60
CA SER A 216 25.88 -34.18 7.32
C SER A 216 25.08 -32.98 7.84
N VAL A 217 23.74 -33.06 7.80
CA VAL A 217 22.83 -32.07 8.41
C VAL A 217 22.98 -32.03 9.93
N ALA A 218 22.97 -33.20 10.59
CA ALA A 218 23.16 -33.29 12.06
C ALA A 218 24.50 -32.72 12.55
N ASN A 219 25.58 -32.86 11.76
CA ASN A 219 26.88 -32.25 12.08
C ASN A 219 26.87 -30.72 11.88
N LEU A 220 26.09 -30.21 10.93
CA LEU A 220 25.89 -28.78 10.74
C LEU A 220 25.05 -28.19 11.90
N ALA A 221 24.01 -28.90 12.35
CA ALA A 221 23.19 -28.52 13.49
C ALA A 221 24.00 -28.36 14.78
N ARG A 222 24.85 -29.34 15.14
CA ARG A 222 25.74 -29.28 16.32
C ARG A 222 26.72 -28.11 16.32
N SER A 223 27.06 -27.56 15.15
CA SER A 223 27.95 -26.38 15.10
C SER A 223 27.32 -25.10 15.65
N LYS A 224 25.98 -25.05 15.78
CA LYS A 224 25.22 -23.89 16.30
C LYS A 224 25.13 -23.82 17.83
N GLU A 225 25.47 -24.87 18.58
CA GLU A 225 25.32 -24.91 20.04
C GLU A 225 26.14 -23.86 20.81
N LYS A 226 27.16 -23.23 20.19
CA LYS A 226 28.06 -22.26 20.83
C LYS A 226 27.84 -20.80 20.44
N SER A 227 27.00 -20.51 19.44
CA SER A 227 26.71 -19.14 18.99
C SER A 227 25.46 -19.13 18.10
N GLU A 228 24.49 -18.27 18.41
CA GLU A 228 23.34 -18.00 17.54
C GLU A 228 23.77 -17.47 16.16
N PHE A 229 24.96 -16.85 16.08
CA PHE A 229 25.51 -16.26 14.86
C PHE A 229 26.65 -17.11 14.29
N GLY A 230 26.55 -17.48 13.00
CA GLY A 230 27.57 -18.23 12.28
C GLY A 230 28.81 -17.43 11.85
N LEU A 231 28.91 -16.14 12.22
CA LEU A 231 30.05 -15.26 11.97
C LEU A 231 30.35 -14.42 13.20
N ALA A 232 31.64 -14.14 13.43
CA ALA A 232 32.05 -13.18 14.45
C ALA A 232 31.55 -11.75 14.14
N PHE A 233 31.49 -10.90 15.17
CA PHE A 233 30.94 -9.55 15.11
C PHE A 233 31.51 -8.70 13.96
N VAL A 234 32.84 -8.65 13.78
CA VAL A 234 33.48 -7.80 12.77
C VAL A 234 33.18 -8.27 11.33
N PRO A 235 33.39 -9.56 10.96
CA PRO A 235 32.96 -10.09 9.66
C PRO A 235 31.46 -9.88 9.37
N SER A 236 30.59 -10.14 10.36
CA SER A 236 29.14 -9.94 10.22
C SER A 236 28.79 -8.47 9.95
N THR A 237 29.35 -7.56 10.75
CA THR A 237 29.16 -6.11 10.57
C THR A 237 29.66 -5.62 9.21
N MET A 238 30.82 -6.09 8.76
CA MET A 238 31.36 -5.70 7.45
C MET A 238 30.51 -6.23 6.28
N LEU A 239 29.95 -7.44 6.41
CA LEU A 239 29.00 -8.00 5.44
C LEU A 239 27.71 -7.16 5.38
N LEU A 240 27.16 -6.76 6.54
CA LEU A 240 25.99 -5.91 6.64
C LEU A 240 26.24 -4.51 6.06
N LEU A 241 27.41 -3.90 6.32
CA LEU A 241 27.81 -2.61 5.72
C LEU A 241 27.93 -2.70 4.20
N ASN A 242 28.54 -3.77 3.68
CA ASN A 242 28.64 -3.98 2.22
C ASN A 242 27.27 -4.20 1.57
N ARG A 243 26.36 -4.96 2.21
CA ARG A 243 24.96 -5.10 1.79
C ARG A 243 24.25 -3.74 1.78
N GLN A 244 24.38 -2.96 2.85
CA GLN A 244 23.71 -1.66 2.97
C GLN A 244 24.21 -0.65 1.92
N LYS A 245 25.53 -0.60 1.68
CA LYS A 245 26.16 0.18 0.61
C LYS A 245 25.59 -0.21 -0.76
N LEU A 246 25.47 -1.52 -1.04
CA LEU A 246 24.96 -2.02 -2.31
C LEU A 246 23.47 -1.71 -2.51
N ILE A 247 22.66 -1.74 -1.44
CA ILE A 247 21.26 -1.29 -1.47
C ILE A 247 21.17 0.20 -1.80
N TRP A 248 21.98 1.06 -1.16
CA TRP A 248 22.01 2.50 -1.43
C TRP A 248 22.42 2.84 -2.86
N LEU A 249 23.43 2.16 -3.41
CA LEU A 249 23.87 2.37 -4.79
C LEU A 249 22.87 1.85 -5.84
N ARG A 250 21.99 0.91 -5.47
CA ARG A 250 20.95 0.33 -6.34
C ARG A 250 19.59 1.00 -6.22
N ASP A 251 19.44 2.04 -5.40
CA ASP A 251 18.23 2.88 -5.29
C ASP A 251 18.51 4.30 -5.86
N PRO A 252 18.72 4.45 -7.19
CA PRO A 252 19.13 5.72 -7.79
C PRO A 252 18.16 6.90 -7.52
N PRO A 253 16.82 6.74 -7.49
CA PRO A 253 15.91 7.85 -7.13
C PRO A 253 16.18 8.38 -5.73
N LEU A 254 16.45 7.51 -4.75
CA LEU A 254 16.74 7.92 -3.38
C LEU A 254 18.12 8.59 -3.27
N LEU A 255 19.15 7.98 -3.88
CA LEU A 255 20.53 8.49 -3.78
C LEU A 255 20.70 9.83 -4.51
N TRP A 256 20.32 9.90 -5.79
CA TRP A 256 20.41 11.14 -6.56
C TRP A 256 19.40 12.18 -6.08
N GLY A 257 18.21 11.76 -5.65
CA GLY A 257 17.22 12.66 -5.04
C GLY A 257 17.80 13.42 -3.85
N LYS A 258 18.39 12.72 -2.87
CA LYS A 258 19.01 13.35 -1.69
C LYS A 258 20.24 14.21 -2.02
N LEU A 259 21.07 13.79 -2.97
CA LEU A 259 22.24 14.57 -3.39
C LEU A 259 21.84 15.86 -4.13
N ILE A 260 20.83 15.78 -4.99
CA ILE A 260 20.29 16.93 -5.73
C ILE A 260 19.55 17.87 -4.77
N GLU A 261 18.74 17.34 -3.84
CA GLU A 261 18.10 18.10 -2.77
C GLU A 261 19.14 18.90 -1.96
N ALA A 262 20.15 18.22 -1.40
CA ALA A 262 21.19 18.87 -0.61
C ALA A 262 21.97 19.92 -1.41
N LEU A 263 22.25 19.65 -2.69
CA LEU A 263 22.92 20.61 -3.58
C LEU A 263 22.04 21.84 -3.86
N ILE A 264 20.75 21.65 -4.17
CA ILE A 264 19.81 22.75 -4.44
C ILE A 264 19.61 23.60 -3.18
N ILE A 265 19.36 22.99 -2.03
CA ILE A 265 19.19 23.70 -0.76
C ILE A 265 20.49 24.46 -0.40
N GLY A 266 21.65 23.81 -0.54
CA GLY A 266 22.95 24.42 -0.31
C GLY A 266 23.23 25.61 -1.24
N LEU A 267 22.88 25.51 -2.53
CA LEU A 267 23.01 26.61 -3.49
C LEU A 267 22.03 27.75 -3.21
N VAL A 268 20.77 27.46 -2.85
CA VAL A 268 19.77 28.48 -2.51
C VAL A 268 20.18 29.23 -1.24
N MET A 269 20.53 28.53 -0.17
CA MET A 269 21.08 29.13 1.06
C MET A 269 22.35 29.94 0.75
N GLY A 270 23.28 29.34 0.00
CA GLY A 270 24.53 29.99 -0.43
C GLY A 270 24.28 31.30 -1.17
N MET A 271 23.35 31.33 -2.13
CA MET A 271 23.00 32.53 -2.91
C MET A 271 22.30 33.62 -2.10
N ILE A 272 21.45 33.23 -1.14
CA ILE A 272 20.70 34.16 -0.28
C ILE A 272 21.66 34.87 0.68
N TYR A 273 22.50 34.10 1.38
CA TYR A 273 23.44 34.62 2.37
C TYR A 273 24.79 35.07 1.77
N PHE A 274 24.99 34.93 0.45
CA PHE A 274 26.22 35.31 -0.24
C PHE A 274 26.62 36.76 0.06
N ASN A 275 27.81 36.92 0.64
CA ASN A 275 28.43 38.20 0.99
C ASN A 275 27.61 39.09 1.96
N SER A 276 26.73 38.49 2.78
CA SER A 276 25.87 39.23 3.72
C SER A 276 26.50 39.38 5.12
N LYS A 277 27.50 40.26 5.24
CA LYS A 277 28.08 40.62 6.57
C LYS A 277 27.02 41.14 7.54
N THR A 278 26.07 41.93 7.04
CA THR A 278 24.99 42.55 7.82
C THR A 278 24.04 41.56 8.50
N LEU A 279 23.82 40.38 7.91
CA LEU A 279 23.02 39.31 8.55
C LEU A 279 23.85 38.54 9.59
N LEU A 280 25.14 38.30 9.36
CA LEU A 280 26.01 37.64 10.34
C LEU A 280 26.19 38.47 11.62
N GLU A 281 26.32 39.79 11.47
CA GLU A 281 26.40 40.73 12.59
C GLU A 281 25.11 40.75 13.43
N SER A 282 23.93 40.59 12.81
CA SER A 282 22.65 40.55 13.56
C SER A 282 22.52 39.35 14.50
N PHE A 283 23.15 38.20 14.20
CA PHE A 283 23.17 37.03 15.09
C PHE A 283 24.23 37.11 16.20
N SER A 284 25.05 38.16 16.25
CA SER A 284 26.02 38.42 17.34
C SER A 284 27.02 37.29 17.62
N ILE A 285 27.33 36.44 16.64
CA ILE A 285 28.29 35.34 16.79
C ILE A 285 29.72 35.91 16.82
N LYS A 286 30.26 36.11 18.02
CA LYS A 286 31.60 36.68 18.27
C LYS A 286 32.71 35.65 18.50
N GLN A 287 32.44 34.36 18.28
CA GLN A 287 33.37 33.27 18.61
C GLN A 287 34.25 32.87 17.41
N GLY A 288 35.48 32.44 17.72
CA GLY A 288 36.42 31.93 16.72
C GLY A 288 36.11 30.50 16.25
N THR A 289 36.88 30.02 15.29
CA THR A 289 36.70 28.71 14.62
C THR A 289 36.73 27.49 15.55
N GLY A 290 37.23 27.61 16.78
CA GLY A 290 37.20 26.55 17.79
C GLY A 290 35.79 26.07 18.15
N TYR A 291 34.77 26.94 18.07
CA TYR A 291 33.37 26.54 18.32
C TYR A 291 32.85 25.54 17.27
N ILE A 292 33.39 25.58 16.04
CA ILE A 292 33.03 24.63 14.98
C ILE A 292 33.47 23.22 15.38
N TRP A 293 34.70 23.07 15.89
CA TRP A 293 35.21 21.77 16.37
C TRP A 293 34.46 21.26 17.60
N PHE A 294 34.07 22.15 18.52
CA PHE A 294 33.18 21.78 19.63
C PHE A 294 31.84 21.25 19.11
N GLY A 295 31.21 21.94 18.15
CA GLY A 295 29.97 21.48 17.51
C GLY A 295 30.11 20.12 16.80
N VAL A 296 31.21 19.89 16.08
CA VAL A 296 31.51 18.59 15.45
C VAL A 296 31.65 17.49 16.49
N ILE A 297 32.37 17.72 17.60
CA ILE A 297 32.52 16.75 18.70
C ILE A 297 31.16 16.41 19.32
N VAL A 298 30.30 17.40 19.57
CA VAL A 298 28.95 17.20 20.10
C VAL A 298 28.08 16.39 19.13
N LEU A 299 28.12 16.69 17.82
CA LEU A 299 27.38 15.94 16.81
C LEU A 299 27.86 14.49 16.68
N VAL A 300 29.17 14.24 16.77
CA VAL A 300 29.73 12.87 16.81
C VAL A 300 29.30 12.13 18.07
N ALA A 301 29.33 12.79 19.23
CA ALA A 301 28.84 12.21 20.49
C ALA A 301 27.35 11.85 20.41
N TYR A 302 26.50 12.74 19.90
CA TYR A 302 25.09 12.45 19.64
C TYR A 302 24.91 11.28 18.68
N TYR A 303 25.67 11.20 17.59
CA TYR A 303 25.62 10.06 16.67
C TYR A 303 25.88 8.74 17.41
N PHE A 304 26.92 8.66 18.25
CA PHE A 304 27.21 7.45 19.02
C PHE A 304 26.11 7.14 20.06
N VAL A 305 25.60 8.14 20.78
CA VAL A 305 24.53 7.96 21.77
C VAL A 305 23.24 7.44 21.10
N PHE A 306 22.76 8.09 20.03
CA PHE A 306 21.56 7.63 19.33
C PHE A 306 21.76 6.30 18.61
N THR A 307 22.96 6.02 18.07
CA THR A 307 23.27 4.69 17.50
C THR A 307 23.26 3.60 18.57
N MET A 308 23.78 3.88 19.77
CA MET A 308 23.72 2.96 20.91
C MET A 308 22.28 2.74 21.39
N LEU A 309 21.47 3.80 21.51
CA LEU A 309 20.05 3.69 21.86
C LEU A 309 19.26 2.89 20.82
N ASN A 310 19.54 3.06 19.52
CA ASN A 310 18.96 2.23 18.46
C ASN A 310 19.40 0.77 18.57
N GLY A 311 20.67 0.50 18.89
CA GLY A 311 21.17 -0.86 19.12
C GLY A 311 20.50 -1.53 20.32
N LEU A 312 20.32 -0.79 21.43
CA LEU A 312 19.59 -1.26 22.61
C LEU A 312 18.11 -1.50 22.27
N ALA A 313 17.46 -0.60 21.51
CA ALA A 313 16.09 -0.77 21.07
C ALA A 313 15.91 -2.03 20.21
N LEU A 314 16.81 -2.29 19.24
CA LEU A 314 16.78 -3.51 18.43
C LEU A 314 17.04 -4.78 19.26
N HIS A 315 17.85 -4.70 20.31
CA HIS A 315 18.15 -5.84 21.18
C HIS A 315 17.00 -6.18 22.15
N PHE A 316 16.35 -5.16 22.73
CA PHE A 316 15.36 -5.33 23.79
C PHE A 316 13.90 -5.13 23.37
N ILE A 317 13.63 -4.46 22.24
CA ILE A 317 12.28 -4.20 21.71
C ILE A 317 12.09 -4.99 20.41
N ARG A 318 11.65 -6.25 20.55
CA ARG A 318 11.32 -7.10 19.40
C ARG A 318 9.89 -6.83 18.91
N TYR A 319 9.77 -6.23 17.73
CA TYR A 319 8.50 -6.06 17.03
C TYR A 319 8.11 -7.27 16.16
N GLU A 320 9.02 -8.24 15.99
CA GLU A 320 8.76 -9.48 15.26
C GLU A 320 7.77 -10.37 16.02
N LYS A 321 6.50 -10.36 15.62
CA LYS A 321 5.59 -11.47 15.92
C LYS A 321 5.86 -12.61 14.94
N TYR A 322 6.04 -13.81 15.49
CA TYR A 322 6.33 -15.04 14.74
C TYR A 322 5.44 -15.18 13.49
N LYS A 323 6.05 -15.12 12.29
CA LYS A 323 5.46 -15.64 11.04
C LYS A 323 5.52 -17.16 10.98
N GLY A 324 5.16 -17.80 12.08
CA GLY A 324 4.90 -19.23 12.16
C GLY A 324 3.44 -19.42 12.57
N VAL A 325 2.74 -20.32 11.90
CA VAL A 325 1.54 -20.93 12.47
C VAL A 325 1.97 -21.45 13.83
N THR A 326 1.37 -20.92 14.90
CA THR A 326 1.61 -21.47 16.24
C THR A 326 0.94 -22.83 16.24
N PRO A 327 1.68 -23.95 16.34
CA PRO A 327 1.01 -25.23 16.53
C PRO A 327 0.22 -25.10 17.83
N LYS A 328 -1.03 -25.56 17.84
CA LYS A 328 -1.70 -25.86 19.12
C LYS A 328 -0.74 -26.79 19.86
N ALA A 329 -0.26 -26.36 21.03
CA ALA A 329 0.62 -27.18 21.84
C ALA A 329 -0.16 -28.42 22.29
N MET A 330 -0.03 -29.51 21.54
CA MET A 330 -0.40 -30.83 22.03
C MET A 330 0.61 -31.19 23.11
N THR A 331 0.09 -31.45 24.30
CA THR A 331 0.88 -31.84 25.46
C THR A 331 1.51 -33.21 25.28
N ASP A 332 2.83 -33.23 25.45
CA ASP A 332 3.70 -34.35 25.78
C ASP A 332 3.89 -35.53 24.80
N ASN A 333 5.18 -35.78 24.54
CA ASN A 333 5.80 -37.05 24.11
C ASN A 333 5.62 -37.52 22.65
N ALA A 334 6.37 -36.90 21.73
CA ALA A 334 6.89 -37.55 20.52
C ALA A 334 8.33 -37.07 20.22
N PRO A 335 9.23 -37.89 19.63
CA PRO A 335 10.63 -37.51 19.38
C PRO A 335 10.82 -36.63 18.12
N GLU A 336 11.83 -35.75 18.16
CA GLU A 336 12.47 -35.03 17.03
C GLU A 336 13.37 -36.01 16.21
N GLU A 337 14.02 -35.72 15.07
CA GLU A 337 14.12 -34.58 14.13
C GLU A 337 13.28 -34.91 12.84
N ASP A 338 13.24 -34.24 11.69
CA ASP A 338 13.92 -33.08 11.07
C ASP A 338 12.97 -32.48 9.98
N ASN A 339 13.31 -31.33 9.38
CA ASN A 339 12.74 -30.83 8.11
C ASN A 339 13.88 -30.26 7.24
N VAL A 340 14.42 -31.08 6.33
CA VAL A 340 15.55 -30.67 5.46
C VAL A 340 15.07 -29.74 4.34
N TYR A 341 15.06 -28.44 4.62
CA TYR A 341 14.93 -27.42 3.58
C TYR A 341 16.16 -27.39 2.68
N VAL A 342 16.02 -27.92 1.46
CA VAL A 342 17.00 -27.66 0.39
C VAL A 342 16.91 -26.18 0.03
N GLN A 343 17.93 -25.41 0.41
CA GLN A 343 18.07 -24.02 -0.03
C GLN A 343 18.42 -24.01 -1.53
N VAL A 344 17.39 -24.06 -2.38
CA VAL A 344 17.53 -23.76 -3.81
C VAL A 344 18.05 -22.33 -3.90
N LYS A 345 19.30 -22.17 -4.33
CA LYS A 345 19.84 -20.84 -4.66
C LYS A 345 19.01 -20.29 -5.81
N THR A 346 18.18 -19.30 -5.51
CA THR A 346 17.60 -18.43 -6.53
C THR A 346 18.77 -17.91 -7.39
N PRO A 347 18.75 -18.08 -8.71
CA PRO A 347 19.71 -17.40 -9.57
C PRO A 347 19.64 -15.91 -9.25
N GLY A 348 20.80 -15.29 -9.05
CA GLY A 348 20.83 -13.85 -8.84
C GLY A 348 20.13 -13.17 -10.03
N ALA A 349 19.26 -12.22 -9.75
CA ALA A 349 18.67 -11.37 -10.77
C ALA A 349 19.81 -10.60 -11.48
N ALA A 350 20.32 -11.20 -12.56
CA ALA A 350 21.07 -10.50 -13.58
C ALA A 350 20.14 -9.50 -14.26
N ASP A 351 20.69 -8.38 -14.73
CA ASP A 351 19.94 -7.18 -15.15
C ASP A 351 19.21 -7.34 -16.50
N GLN A 352 18.35 -8.34 -16.62
CA GLN A 352 17.43 -8.60 -17.74
C GLN A 352 16.00 -8.92 -17.25
N ALA A 353 15.54 -8.19 -16.22
CA ALA A 353 14.11 -7.98 -16.02
C ALA A 353 13.57 -7.07 -17.13
N SER A 354 13.39 -7.62 -18.33
CA SER A 354 12.74 -6.96 -19.45
C SER A 354 11.30 -6.56 -19.05
N LYS A 355 10.85 -5.40 -19.53
CA LYS A 355 9.56 -4.83 -19.13
C LYS A 355 8.43 -5.57 -19.84
N GLY A 356 7.55 -6.19 -19.06
CA GLY A 356 6.40 -6.96 -19.55
C GLY A 356 6.69 -8.47 -19.58
N GLY A 357 5.69 -9.28 -19.28
CA GLY A 357 5.77 -10.73 -19.48
C GLY A 357 5.82 -11.06 -20.97
N TYR A 358 6.72 -11.94 -21.39
CA TYR A 358 6.90 -12.34 -22.78
C TYR A 358 6.31 -13.74 -23.00
N THR A 359 5.31 -13.86 -23.89
CA THR A 359 4.65 -15.14 -24.20
C THR A 359 5.58 -16.04 -25.02
N ALA A 360 6.06 -17.15 -24.44
CA ALA A 360 6.82 -18.19 -25.15
C ALA A 360 5.90 -19.27 -25.79
N TYR A 361 4.73 -19.48 -25.21
CA TYR A 361 3.68 -20.37 -25.69
C TYR A 361 2.33 -19.89 -25.17
N PHE A 362 1.30 -19.97 -26.01
CA PHE A 362 -0.10 -19.80 -25.63
C PHE A 362 -0.92 -20.62 -26.63
N GLY A 363 -1.66 -21.60 -26.13
CA GLY A 363 -2.31 -22.63 -26.94
C GLY A 363 -2.78 -23.79 -26.06
N ASP A 364 -3.56 -24.68 -26.65
CA ASP A 364 -3.99 -25.91 -25.99
C ASP A 364 -2.79 -26.86 -25.85
N LEU A 365 -2.48 -27.23 -24.61
CA LEU A 365 -1.42 -28.17 -24.23
C LEU A 365 -1.57 -29.53 -24.92
N GLY A 366 -2.81 -29.94 -25.18
CA GLY A 366 -3.15 -31.29 -25.63
C GLY A 366 -2.91 -32.36 -24.56
N VAL A 367 -3.31 -33.59 -24.89
CA VAL A 367 -3.11 -34.76 -24.04
C VAL A 367 -1.62 -34.90 -23.71
N ASP A 368 -1.30 -35.06 -22.42
CA ASP A 368 0.07 -35.23 -21.92
C ASP A 368 1.04 -34.11 -22.35
N SER A 369 0.53 -32.89 -22.56
CA SER A 369 1.25 -31.71 -23.07
C SER A 369 1.83 -31.87 -24.48
N VAL A 370 1.40 -32.88 -25.26
CA VAL A 370 1.99 -33.22 -26.55
C VAL A 370 2.00 -32.04 -27.54
N LYS A 371 0.94 -31.22 -27.63
CA LYS A 371 0.93 -30.06 -28.55
C LYS A 371 1.91 -28.97 -28.14
N MET A 372 2.18 -28.82 -26.84
CA MET A 372 3.17 -27.90 -26.32
C MET A 372 4.59 -28.44 -26.56
N LEU A 373 4.81 -29.74 -26.33
CA LEU A 373 6.07 -30.43 -26.61
C LEU A 373 6.41 -30.42 -28.11
N GLU A 374 5.45 -30.72 -28.99
CA GLU A 374 5.56 -30.62 -30.45
C GLU A 374 5.90 -29.20 -30.89
N TYR A 375 5.26 -28.18 -30.31
CA TYR A 375 5.60 -26.78 -30.57
C TYR A 375 7.05 -26.47 -30.20
N PHE A 376 7.51 -26.82 -29.00
CA PHE A 376 8.89 -26.57 -28.58
C PHE A 376 9.91 -27.37 -29.42
N ALA A 377 9.62 -28.63 -29.74
CA ALA A 377 10.44 -29.46 -30.62
C ALA A 377 10.47 -28.97 -32.08
N SER A 378 9.39 -28.31 -32.55
CA SER A 378 9.34 -27.70 -33.90
C SER A 378 10.26 -26.49 -34.06
N ILE A 379 10.67 -25.87 -32.95
CA ILE A 379 11.58 -24.72 -32.96
C ILE A 379 13.03 -25.24 -33.11
N PRO A 380 13.77 -24.84 -34.16
CA PRO A 380 15.12 -25.35 -34.37
C PRO A 380 16.07 -24.98 -33.23
N GLY A 381 16.76 -25.97 -32.67
CA GLY A 381 17.74 -25.79 -31.58
C GLY A 381 17.21 -26.03 -30.17
N THR A 382 15.93 -26.39 -30.02
CA THR A 382 15.37 -26.84 -28.73
C THR A 382 15.80 -28.29 -28.43
N GLU A 383 16.20 -28.60 -27.19
CA GLU A 383 16.40 -29.99 -26.76
C GLU A 383 15.04 -30.71 -26.62
N GLU A 384 14.93 -31.97 -27.04
CA GLU A 384 13.72 -32.77 -26.81
C GLU A 384 13.57 -33.18 -25.33
N ILE A 385 12.33 -33.42 -24.90
CA ILE A 385 12.03 -33.86 -23.53
C ILE A 385 12.58 -35.27 -23.26
N ARG A 386 13.17 -35.46 -22.07
CA ARG A 386 13.68 -36.77 -21.65
C ARG A 386 12.51 -37.71 -21.28
N PRO A 387 12.63 -39.03 -21.52
CA PRO A 387 11.62 -40.00 -21.08
C PRO A 387 11.31 -39.86 -19.58
N GLN A 388 10.02 -39.90 -19.23
CA GLN A 388 9.51 -39.77 -17.86
C GLN A 388 9.80 -38.41 -17.16
N TYR A 389 10.28 -37.39 -17.89
CA TYR A 389 10.47 -36.04 -17.33
C TYR A 389 9.15 -35.26 -17.32
N ASN A 390 8.99 -34.36 -16.34
CA ASN A 390 7.77 -33.56 -16.22
C ASN A 390 7.72 -32.47 -17.32
N PRO A 391 6.68 -32.42 -18.19
CA PRO A 391 6.57 -31.42 -19.25
C PRO A 391 6.59 -29.96 -18.79
N ALA A 392 6.05 -29.66 -17.61
CA ALA A 392 6.08 -28.31 -17.05
C ALA A 392 7.51 -27.91 -16.63
N THR A 393 8.27 -28.84 -16.03
CA THR A 393 9.68 -28.64 -15.68
C THR A 393 10.54 -28.49 -16.93
N TYR A 394 10.32 -29.35 -17.93
CA TYR A 394 10.95 -29.25 -19.25
C TYR A 394 10.72 -27.89 -19.91
N MET A 395 9.47 -27.42 -19.96
CA MET A 395 9.14 -26.11 -20.53
C MET A 395 9.90 -24.99 -19.83
N LEU A 396 9.95 -24.99 -18.49
CA LEU A 396 10.69 -23.98 -17.71
C LEU A 396 12.20 -24.02 -18.00
N GLU A 397 12.81 -25.21 -18.09
CA GLU A 397 14.23 -25.36 -18.44
C GLU A 397 14.52 -24.89 -19.87
N VAL A 398 13.66 -25.25 -20.82
CA VAL A 398 13.76 -24.88 -22.25
C VAL A 398 13.70 -23.37 -22.45
N ILE A 399 12.74 -22.68 -21.82
CA ILE A 399 12.60 -21.22 -21.91
C ILE A 399 13.59 -20.46 -21.02
N GLY A 400 14.51 -21.15 -20.33
CA GLY A 400 15.55 -20.54 -19.50
C GLY A 400 15.07 -19.97 -18.16
N ALA A 401 13.87 -20.36 -17.71
CA ALA A 401 13.31 -19.88 -16.45
C ALA A 401 14.14 -20.37 -15.26
N GLY A 402 15.00 -19.49 -14.74
CA GLY A 402 15.86 -19.77 -13.60
C GLY A 402 17.22 -20.40 -13.95
N ILE A 403 17.67 -20.36 -15.20
CA ILE A 403 19.03 -20.81 -15.57
C ILE A 403 19.67 -19.76 -16.47
N GLY A 404 20.72 -19.09 -15.97
CA GLY A 404 21.47 -18.03 -16.70
C GLY A 404 22.37 -18.57 -17.82
N ARG A 405 21.78 -19.33 -18.75
CA ARG A 405 22.38 -19.73 -20.03
C ARG A 405 22.03 -18.69 -21.10
N ASP A 406 22.80 -18.70 -22.18
CA ASP A 406 22.51 -17.94 -23.40
C ASP A 406 21.38 -18.66 -24.17
N VAL A 407 20.14 -18.52 -23.69
CA VAL A 407 18.96 -19.26 -24.18
C VAL A 407 18.29 -18.49 -25.32
N LYS A 408 17.81 -19.22 -26.32
CA LYS A 408 17.04 -18.70 -27.46
C LYS A 408 15.78 -17.94 -26.97
N ASP A 409 15.47 -16.78 -27.55
CA ASP A 409 14.26 -16.03 -27.16
C ASP A 409 12.99 -16.64 -27.78
N TYR A 410 12.38 -17.57 -27.05
CA TYR A 410 11.13 -18.23 -27.42
C TYR A 410 9.94 -17.28 -27.59
N SER A 411 10.01 -16.03 -27.12
CA SER A 411 8.94 -15.06 -27.33
C SER A 411 8.95 -14.43 -28.73
N VAL A 412 10.12 -14.35 -29.36
CA VAL A 412 10.27 -13.97 -30.76
C VAL A 412 9.80 -15.14 -31.64
N GLU A 413 10.16 -16.37 -31.29
CA GLU A 413 9.67 -17.58 -31.97
C GLU A 413 8.14 -17.69 -31.87
N TYR A 414 7.56 -17.48 -30.68
CA TYR A 414 6.10 -17.47 -30.53
C TYR A 414 5.45 -16.42 -31.41
N LYS A 415 5.93 -15.17 -31.42
CA LYS A 415 5.37 -14.10 -32.27
C LYS A 415 5.40 -14.43 -33.77
N ASN A 416 6.42 -15.16 -34.22
CA ASN A 416 6.58 -15.60 -35.60
C ASN A 416 5.87 -16.92 -35.92
N SER A 417 5.40 -17.65 -34.91
CA SER A 417 4.78 -18.97 -35.05
C SER A 417 3.39 -18.93 -35.71
N GLU A 418 3.03 -20.02 -36.37
CA GLU A 418 1.67 -20.21 -36.88
C GLU A 418 0.62 -20.26 -35.75
N LEU A 419 1.02 -20.68 -34.55
CA LEU A 419 0.17 -20.73 -33.36
C LEU A 419 -0.26 -19.31 -32.92
N CYS A 420 0.67 -18.36 -32.84
CA CYS A 420 0.35 -16.95 -32.58
C CYS A 420 -0.58 -16.37 -33.64
N ARG A 421 -0.36 -16.67 -34.92
CA ARG A 421 -1.24 -16.25 -36.01
C ARG A 421 -2.67 -16.80 -35.83
N LYS A 422 -2.83 -18.10 -35.60
CA LYS A 422 -4.14 -18.75 -35.36
C LYS A 422 -4.84 -18.17 -34.14
N ASN A 423 -4.12 -17.95 -33.04
CA ASN A 423 -4.71 -17.34 -31.83
C ASN A 423 -5.16 -15.91 -32.08
N ARG A 424 -4.41 -15.13 -32.85
CA ARG A 424 -4.79 -13.76 -33.23
C ARG A 424 -6.02 -13.73 -34.14
N GLU A 425 -6.06 -14.61 -35.15
CA GLU A 425 -7.23 -14.79 -36.02
C GLU A 425 -8.46 -15.18 -35.20
N ARG A 426 -8.35 -16.19 -34.32
CA ARG A 426 -9.42 -16.62 -33.41
C ARG A 426 -9.86 -15.53 -32.43
N THR A 427 -8.92 -14.71 -31.93
CA THR A 427 -9.25 -13.58 -31.06
C THR A 427 -10.03 -12.51 -31.83
N LEU A 428 -9.68 -12.26 -33.09
CA LEU A 428 -10.43 -11.33 -33.94
C LEU A 428 -11.84 -11.86 -34.25
N GLU A 429 -12.00 -13.15 -34.58
CA GLU A 429 -13.31 -13.80 -34.72
C GLU A 429 -14.17 -13.63 -33.45
N LEU A 430 -13.60 -13.86 -32.26
CA LEU A 430 -14.29 -13.70 -30.98
C LEU A 430 -14.55 -12.23 -30.60
N CYS A 431 -13.86 -11.28 -31.24
CA CYS A 431 -14.15 -9.84 -31.13
C CYS A 431 -15.26 -9.38 -32.10
N GLU A 432 -15.67 -10.20 -33.06
CA GLU A 432 -16.82 -9.86 -33.93
C GLU A 432 -18.11 -9.91 -33.12
N VAL A 433 -18.80 -8.77 -33.06
CA VAL A 433 -19.99 -8.61 -32.24
C VAL A 433 -21.15 -9.36 -32.87
N SER A 434 -21.65 -10.42 -32.24
CA SER A 434 -22.79 -11.17 -32.78
C SER A 434 -24.04 -10.30 -32.87
N ASN A 435 -24.82 -10.48 -33.94
CA ASN A 435 -26.09 -9.75 -34.13
C ASN A 435 -27.09 -10.00 -32.98
N GLU A 436 -26.95 -11.13 -32.28
CA GLU A 436 -27.73 -11.49 -31.10
C GLU A 436 -27.30 -10.69 -29.86
N PHE A 437 -25.99 -10.48 -29.66
CA PHE A 437 -25.46 -9.59 -28.64
C PHE A 437 -25.90 -8.14 -28.85
N VAL A 438 -25.91 -7.64 -30.10
CA VAL A 438 -26.43 -6.29 -30.44
C VAL A 438 -27.89 -6.11 -29.99
N ARG A 439 -28.71 -7.17 -30.05
CA ARG A 439 -30.12 -7.15 -29.62
C ARG A 439 -30.30 -7.02 -28.10
N HIS A 440 -29.31 -7.47 -27.32
CA HIS A 440 -29.24 -7.33 -25.85
C HIS A 440 -28.37 -6.15 -25.37
N SER A 441 -27.60 -5.51 -26.26
CA SER A 441 -26.70 -4.38 -25.98
C SER A 441 -27.41 -3.04 -25.78
N THR A 442 -28.70 -3.05 -25.43
CA THR A 442 -29.51 -1.87 -25.04
C THR A 442 -29.36 -1.50 -23.56
N LEU A 443 -28.56 -2.26 -22.80
CA LEU A 443 -28.26 -2.01 -21.39
C LEU A 443 -27.39 -0.76 -21.21
N ASN A 444 -28.04 0.35 -20.88
CA ASN A 444 -27.46 1.69 -20.73
C ASN A 444 -26.68 1.83 -19.41
N TYR A 445 -25.57 1.10 -19.29
CA TYR A 445 -24.72 1.06 -18.09
C TYR A 445 -23.93 2.37 -17.90
N ARG A 446 -24.14 3.04 -16.75
CA ARG A 446 -23.17 4.02 -16.21
C ARG A 446 -21.93 3.28 -15.70
N SER A 447 -20.72 3.83 -15.86
CA SER A 447 -19.46 3.15 -15.50
C SER A 447 -19.35 2.78 -14.01
N ILE A 448 -19.80 3.66 -13.11
CA ILE A 448 -19.95 3.37 -11.67
C ILE A 448 -21.44 3.14 -11.38
N ALA A 449 -21.76 2.16 -10.55
CA ALA A 449 -23.15 1.76 -10.27
C ALA A 449 -23.91 2.71 -9.33
N THR A 450 -23.27 3.20 -8.28
CA THR A 450 -23.94 3.98 -7.22
C THR A 450 -23.75 5.49 -7.37
N GLY A 451 -24.66 6.28 -6.78
CA GLY A 451 -24.60 7.74 -6.81
C GLY A 451 -23.45 8.33 -6.01
N PHE A 452 -23.00 9.54 -6.39
CA PHE A 452 -21.88 10.27 -5.77
C PHE A 452 -21.96 10.34 -4.23
N TRP A 453 -23.13 10.65 -3.68
CA TRP A 453 -23.33 10.78 -2.24
C TRP A 453 -23.24 9.45 -1.49
N ASN A 454 -23.63 8.33 -2.11
CA ASN A 454 -23.42 7.02 -1.50
C ASN A 454 -21.94 6.64 -1.51
N GLN A 455 -21.24 6.81 -2.65
CA GLN A 455 -19.79 6.59 -2.74
C GLN A 455 -19.04 7.39 -1.66
N LEU A 456 -19.30 8.71 -1.60
CA LEU A 456 -18.68 9.59 -0.61
C LEU A 456 -19.02 9.17 0.83
N GLY A 457 -20.28 8.80 1.12
CA GLY A 457 -20.70 8.35 2.45
C GLY A 457 -19.99 7.07 2.91
N GLN A 458 -19.91 6.05 2.04
CA GLN A 458 -19.21 4.80 2.38
C GLN A 458 -17.70 5.01 2.50
N LEU A 459 -17.11 5.80 1.61
CA LEU A 459 -15.70 6.15 1.66
C LEU A 459 -15.34 6.94 2.92
N SER A 460 -16.10 7.99 3.27
CA SER A 460 -15.87 8.74 4.50
C SER A 460 -16.02 7.86 5.75
N LYS A 461 -16.99 6.95 5.78
CA LYS A 461 -17.15 5.99 6.89
C LYS A 461 -15.97 5.02 6.99
N LYS A 462 -15.54 4.43 5.86
CA LYS A 462 -14.34 3.58 5.77
C LYS A 462 -13.11 4.32 6.27
N GLN A 463 -12.87 5.52 5.75
CA GLN A 463 -11.70 6.33 6.05
C GLN A 463 -11.63 6.75 7.52
N GLN A 464 -12.76 7.21 8.10
CA GLN A 464 -12.85 7.53 9.52
C GLN A 464 -12.56 6.32 10.41
N LEU A 465 -13.03 5.14 10.02
CA LEU A 465 -12.78 3.89 10.75
C LEU A 465 -11.31 3.46 10.65
N THR A 466 -10.70 3.53 9.47
CA THR A 466 -9.26 3.30 9.26
C THR A 466 -8.42 4.22 10.14
N TYR A 467 -8.75 5.52 10.17
CA TYR A 467 -8.03 6.53 10.95
C TYR A 467 -8.20 6.34 12.46
N TRP A 468 -9.40 5.96 12.90
CA TRP A 468 -9.68 5.67 14.31
C TRP A 468 -8.93 4.42 14.79
N ARG A 469 -8.88 3.37 13.95
CA ARG A 469 -8.19 2.11 14.24
C ARG A 469 -6.69 2.12 13.95
N ASN A 470 -6.14 3.24 13.48
CA ASN A 470 -4.69 3.45 13.36
C ASN A 470 -4.19 4.38 14.49
N PRO A 471 -3.93 3.84 15.70
CA PRO A 471 -3.43 4.66 16.81
C PRO A 471 -2.04 5.23 16.54
N GLN A 472 -1.18 4.55 15.78
CA GLN A 472 0.19 5.02 15.52
C GLN A 472 0.20 6.41 14.83
N TYR A 473 -0.73 6.65 13.90
CA TYR A 473 -0.87 7.93 13.23
C TYR A 473 -1.50 9.01 14.12
N ASN A 474 -2.70 8.75 14.66
CA ASN A 474 -3.51 9.78 15.31
C ASN A 474 -3.19 9.96 16.81
N PHE A 475 -2.93 8.88 17.56
CA PHE A 475 -2.66 8.94 19.00
C PHE A 475 -1.32 9.61 19.29
N MET A 476 -0.29 9.37 18.47
CA MET A 476 1.03 9.98 18.66
C MET A 476 0.98 11.51 18.53
N ARG A 477 0.18 12.04 17.58
CA ARG A 477 -0.05 13.49 17.47
C ARG A 477 -0.80 14.05 18.68
N MET A 478 -1.92 13.40 19.06
CA MET A 478 -2.72 13.82 20.22
C MET A 478 -1.97 13.75 21.55
N PHE A 479 -0.98 12.87 21.68
CA PHE A 479 -0.13 12.77 22.87
C PHE A 479 1.07 13.73 22.85
N LEU A 480 1.81 13.80 21.73
CA LEU A 480 3.06 14.58 21.66
C LEU A 480 2.81 16.09 21.56
N PHE A 481 1.78 16.53 20.85
CA PHE A 481 1.59 17.96 20.58
C PHE A 481 1.28 18.76 21.86
N PRO A 482 0.43 18.29 22.81
CA PRO A 482 0.28 18.93 24.11
C PRO A 482 1.61 19.05 24.88
N ILE A 483 2.49 18.05 24.80
CA ILE A 483 3.80 18.08 25.45
C ILE A 483 4.66 19.20 24.85
N PHE A 484 4.70 19.32 23.52
CA PHE A 484 5.41 20.41 22.85
C PHE A 484 4.80 21.79 23.14
N ALA A 485 3.47 21.90 23.21
CA ALA A 485 2.79 23.14 23.59
C ALA A 485 3.15 23.56 25.04
N VAL A 486 3.27 22.61 25.98
CA VAL A 486 3.75 22.90 27.34
C VAL A 486 5.22 23.34 27.31
N ILE A 487 6.10 22.66 26.57
CA ILE A 487 7.52 23.02 26.49
C ILE A 487 7.70 24.44 25.90
N PHE A 488 7.02 24.74 24.79
CA PHE A 488 7.06 26.05 24.15
C PHE A 488 6.42 27.13 25.03
N GLY A 489 5.20 26.89 25.52
CA GLY A 489 4.48 27.83 26.39
C GLY A 489 5.21 28.14 27.71
N THR A 490 5.87 27.15 28.34
CA THR A 490 6.67 27.39 29.56
C THR A 490 8.00 28.07 29.29
N THR A 491 8.65 27.81 28.14
CA THR A 491 9.90 28.49 27.73
C THR A 491 9.67 29.99 27.50
N PHE A 492 8.48 30.38 27.05
CA PHE A 492 8.08 31.77 26.78
C PHE A 492 6.94 32.25 27.70
N TYR A 493 6.88 31.73 28.92
CA TYR A 493 5.80 31.99 29.87
C TYR A 493 5.60 33.49 30.15
N GLN A 494 4.36 33.97 29.93
CA GLN A 494 3.95 35.38 30.12
C GLN A 494 4.96 36.39 29.55
N LEU A 495 5.38 36.18 28.30
CA LEU A 495 6.37 37.04 27.65
C LEU A 495 5.77 38.43 27.37
N SER A 496 6.38 39.46 27.94
CA SER A 496 5.96 40.86 27.74
C SER A 496 6.49 41.44 26.42
N ALA A 497 5.64 42.16 25.67
CA ALA A 497 6.00 42.78 24.38
C ALA A 497 6.89 44.05 24.47
N ALA A 498 7.36 44.44 25.66
CA ALA A 498 8.00 45.75 25.93
C ALA A 498 9.38 46.02 25.25
N SER A 499 9.85 45.19 24.32
CA SER A 499 11.13 45.37 23.64
C SER A 499 11.18 44.63 22.31
N VAL A 500 11.87 45.21 21.31
CA VAL A 500 12.16 44.59 20.00
C VAL A 500 12.62 43.14 20.13
N LYS A 501 13.52 42.85 21.09
CA LYS A 501 14.02 41.49 21.30
C LYS A 501 12.90 40.52 21.69
N LYS A 502 11.99 40.94 22.57
CA LYS A 502 10.87 40.11 23.06
C LYS A 502 9.78 39.96 21.99
N ILE A 503 9.50 41.02 21.22
CA ILE A 503 8.59 40.96 20.05
C ILE A 503 9.11 39.94 19.03
N ASN A 504 10.40 40.00 18.70
CA ASN A 504 11.02 39.03 17.80
C ASN A 504 11.03 37.60 18.39
N SER A 505 11.08 37.45 19.72
CA SER A 505 10.86 36.15 20.38
C SER A 505 9.42 35.63 20.23
N HIS A 506 8.38 36.47 20.33
CA HIS A 506 7.00 36.03 20.05
C HIS A 506 6.81 35.66 18.57
N ILE A 507 7.32 36.48 17.63
CA ILE A 507 7.23 36.19 16.19
C ILE A 507 7.98 34.88 15.88
N GLY A 508 9.18 34.71 16.44
CA GLY A 508 9.96 33.48 16.34
C GLY A 508 9.29 32.27 16.97
N LEU A 509 8.54 32.45 18.06
CA LEU A 509 7.74 31.39 18.67
C LEU A 509 6.60 30.95 17.74
N ILE A 510 5.74 31.87 17.29
CA ILE A 510 4.65 31.58 16.34
C ILE A 510 5.21 30.86 15.11
N TYR A 511 6.34 31.35 14.58
CA TYR A 511 7.05 30.72 13.48
C TYR A 511 7.52 29.29 13.79
N ASN A 512 8.22 29.05 14.91
CA ASN A 512 8.72 27.73 15.28
C ASN A 512 7.58 26.74 15.54
N SER A 513 6.50 27.19 16.19
CA SER A 513 5.32 26.37 16.49
C SER A 513 4.56 26.01 15.22
N MET A 514 4.42 26.95 14.27
CA MET A 514 3.95 26.63 12.92
C MET A 514 4.87 25.62 12.23
N ASP A 515 6.16 25.90 12.09
CA ASP A 515 7.10 25.07 11.34
C ASP A 515 7.15 23.64 11.89
N PHE A 516 7.29 23.48 13.21
CA PHE A 516 7.32 22.19 13.87
C PHE A 516 6.02 21.38 13.63
N ILE A 517 4.85 21.97 13.89
CA ILE A 517 3.57 21.28 13.75
C ILE A 517 3.23 21.02 12.28
N GLY A 518 3.52 21.98 11.39
CA GLY A 518 3.31 21.87 9.94
C GLY A 518 4.17 20.78 9.32
N VAL A 519 5.47 20.76 9.61
CA VAL A 519 6.40 19.75 9.06
C VAL A 519 6.09 18.35 9.60
N VAL A 520 5.78 18.20 10.90
CA VAL A 520 5.41 16.89 11.47
C VAL A 520 4.15 16.33 10.80
N ASN A 521 3.11 17.15 10.56
CA ASN A 521 1.91 16.70 9.85
C ASN A 521 2.21 16.33 8.38
N LEU A 522 2.96 17.18 7.68
CA LEU A 522 3.32 17.03 6.27
C LEU A 522 4.19 15.77 6.02
N MET A 523 5.06 15.41 6.98
CA MET A 523 5.85 14.18 6.98
C MET A 523 5.02 12.93 7.31
N THR A 524 4.29 12.94 8.43
CA THR A 524 3.65 11.73 8.97
C THR A 524 2.47 11.22 8.13
N VAL A 525 1.85 12.07 7.31
CA VAL A 525 0.74 11.68 6.41
C VAL A 525 1.21 10.87 5.18
N LEU A 526 2.51 10.87 4.88
CA LEU A 526 3.09 10.20 3.71
C LEU A 526 2.84 8.69 3.69
N GLU A 527 3.22 8.00 4.76
CA GLU A 527 3.15 6.54 4.90
C GLU A 527 1.71 6.03 4.76
N VAL A 528 0.79 6.61 5.54
CA VAL A 528 -0.64 6.26 5.54
C VAL A 528 -1.25 6.45 4.14
N THR A 529 -1.03 7.61 3.52
CA THR A 529 -1.60 7.90 2.20
C THR A 529 -0.99 7.04 1.09
N CYS A 530 0.31 6.70 1.19
CA CYS A 530 0.97 5.81 0.23
C CYS A 530 0.43 4.38 0.30
N ALA A 531 0.14 3.87 1.50
CA ALA A 531 -0.47 2.57 1.71
C ALA A 531 -1.91 2.52 1.16
N GLU A 532 -2.75 3.50 1.52
CA GLU A 532 -4.14 3.59 1.05
C GLU A 532 -4.23 3.75 -0.47
N ARG A 533 -3.29 4.47 -1.09
CA ARG A 533 -3.22 4.62 -2.55
C ARG A 533 -3.08 3.30 -3.31
N ALA A 534 -2.39 2.29 -2.74
CA ALA A 534 -2.28 0.97 -3.37
C ALA A 534 -3.65 0.28 -3.43
N VAL A 535 -4.44 0.39 -2.35
CA VAL A 535 -5.80 -0.15 -2.26
C VAL A 535 -6.76 0.64 -3.16
N PHE A 536 -6.64 1.98 -3.21
CA PHE A 536 -7.38 2.85 -4.13
C PHE A 536 -7.25 2.42 -5.59
N TYR A 537 -6.04 2.06 -6.05
CA TYR A 537 -5.85 1.62 -7.42
C TYR A 537 -6.59 0.31 -7.71
N ARG A 538 -6.57 -0.67 -6.79
CA ARG A 538 -7.31 -1.93 -6.90
C ARG A 538 -8.82 -1.71 -6.95
N GLU A 539 -9.37 -0.98 -5.98
CA GLU A 539 -10.81 -0.71 -5.87
C GLU A 539 -11.35 0.14 -7.03
N ARG A 540 -10.50 1.00 -7.61
CA ARG A 540 -10.83 1.74 -8.84
C ARG A 540 -10.84 0.85 -10.08
N MET A 541 -9.95 -0.14 -10.20
CA MET A 541 -10.00 -1.11 -11.29
C MET A 541 -11.29 -1.94 -11.24
N SER A 542 -11.77 -2.26 -10.03
CA SER A 542 -13.07 -2.90 -9.79
C SER A 542 -14.29 -1.96 -9.88
N ASN A 543 -14.11 -0.69 -10.29
CA ASN A 543 -15.16 0.33 -10.44
C ASN A 543 -16.02 0.62 -9.18
N TYR A 544 -15.47 0.45 -7.96
CA TYR A 544 -16.24 0.70 -6.74
C TYR A 544 -16.66 2.18 -6.59
N TYR A 545 -15.75 3.11 -6.92
CA TYR A 545 -16.00 4.54 -6.76
C TYR A 545 -15.08 5.41 -7.63
N GLY A 546 -15.44 6.69 -7.78
CA GLY A 546 -14.66 7.67 -8.54
C GLY A 546 -13.53 8.33 -7.74
N PRO A 547 -12.53 8.94 -8.41
CA PRO A 547 -11.43 9.63 -7.74
C PRO A 547 -11.86 10.87 -6.93
N LEU A 548 -12.98 11.52 -7.27
CA LEU A 548 -13.48 12.71 -6.54
C LEU A 548 -14.11 12.36 -5.18
N PRO A 549 -15.03 11.39 -5.05
CA PRO A 549 -15.45 10.86 -3.75
C PRO A 549 -14.28 10.45 -2.86
N TYR A 550 -13.26 9.80 -3.42
CA TYR A 550 -12.07 9.37 -2.67
C TYR A 550 -11.22 10.55 -2.18
N SER A 551 -10.90 11.54 -3.02
CA SER A 551 -10.15 12.71 -2.56
C SER A 551 -10.89 13.49 -1.46
N LEU A 552 -12.23 13.56 -1.55
CA LEU A 552 -13.05 14.22 -0.54
C LEU A 552 -13.16 13.38 0.75
N SER A 553 -13.14 12.05 0.70
CA SER A 553 -13.16 11.23 1.92
C SER A 553 -11.86 11.34 2.72
N LEU A 554 -10.71 11.44 2.06
CA LEU A 554 -9.43 11.75 2.72
C LEU A 554 -9.50 13.09 3.47
N TRP A 555 -10.09 14.12 2.83
CA TRP A 555 -10.33 15.41 3.46
C TRP A 555 -11.23 15.29 4.70
N PHE A 556 -12.42 14.69 4.56
CA PHE A 556 -13.38 14.55 5.68
C PHE A 556 -12.86 13.74 6.86
N ALA A 557 -11.95 12.78 6.63
CA ALA A 557 -11.36 11.99 7.71
C ALA A 557 -10.33 12.77 8.53
N GLU A 558 -9.59 13.70 7.94
CA GLU A 558 -8.60 14.53 8.66
C GLU A 558 -9.23 15.61 9.55
N ILE A 559 -10.40 16.16 9.19
CA ILE A 559 -11.00 17.31 9.91
C ILE A 559 -11.11 17.09 11.43
N PRO A 560 -11.69 15.99 11.95
CA PRO A 560 -11.90 15.85 13.39
C PRO A 560 -10.57 15.77 14.17
N TYR A 561 -9.60 15.03 13.65
CA TYR A 561 -8.29 14.87 14.29
C TYR A 561 -7.49 16.16 14.28
N LEU A 562 -7.44 16.86 13.13
CA LEU A 562 -6.77 18.16 13.04
C LEU A 562 -7.40 19.18 14.00
N VAL A 563 -8.73 19.28 14.05
CA VAL A 563 -9.42 20.20 14.98
C VAL A 563 -9.07 19.89 16.43
N VAL A 564 -9.13 18.63 16.88
CA VAL A 564 -8.78 18.25 18.26
C VAL A 564 -7.31 18.56 18.57
N VAL A 565 -6.40 18.16 17.68
CA VAL A 565 -4.95 18.34 17.84
C VAL A 565 -4.57 19.82 17.92
N ILE A 566 -5.20 20.67 17.11
CA ILE A 566 -4.94 22.12 17.07
C ILE A 566 -5.57 22.83 18.27
N ILE A 567 -6.77 22.45 18.70
CA ILE A 567 -7.36 22.96 19.95
C ILE A 567 -6.45 22.66 21.14
N LEU A 568 -5.96 21.42 21.26
CA LEU A 568 -5.07 21.03 22.35
C LEU A 568 -3.74 21.82 22.32
N PHE A 569 -3.11 21.92 21.15
CA PHE A 569 -1.83 22.63 21.01
C PHE A 569 -1.98 24.14 21.25
N VAL A 570 -2.85 24.80 20.47
CA VAL A 570 -3.00 26.26 20.48
C VAL A 570 -3.54 26.75 21.82
N THR A 571 -4.51 26.07 22.44
CA THR A 571 -5.06 26.52 23.73
C THR A 571 -3.97 26.52 24.81
N ILE A 572 -3.13 25.48 24.87
CA ILE A 572 -2.05 25.40 25.86
C ILE A 572 -0.99 26.49 25.60
N GLU A 573 -0.52 26.64 24.36
CA GLU A 573 0.50 27.63 24.02
C GLU A 573 -0.02 29.07 24.24
N TYR A 574 -1.21 29.39 23.75
CA TYR A 574 -1.76 30.75 23.72
C TYR A 574 -1.87 31.37 25.12
N TRP A 575 -2.41 30.61 26.08
CA TRP A 575 -2.62 31.07 27.44
C TRP A 575 -1.34 31.01 28.30
N LEU A 576 -0.40 30.10 28.03
CA LEU A 576 0.90 30.08 28.73
C LEU A 576 1.80 31.24 28.32
N VAL A 577 1.83 31.59 27.03
CA VAL A 577 2.63 32.70 26.49
C VAL A 577 2.08 34.06 26.92
N GLY A 578 0.77 34.17 27.13
CA GLY A 578 0.09 35.43 27.47
C GLY A 578 -0.16 36.31 26.25
N TRP A 579 -0.76 35.72 25.20
CA TRP A 579 -1.27 36.46 24.03
C TRP A 579 -2.61 37.15 24.34
N SER A 580 -3.19 37.89 23.36
CA SER A 580 -4.35 38.77 23.54
C SER A 580 -5.53 38.13 24.30
N ASP A 581 -5.99 38.74 25.39
CA ASP A 581 -7.17 38.28 26.15
C ASP A 581 -8.50 38.35 25.37
N ASN A 582 -8.49 38.96 24.18
CA ASN A 582 -9.66 39.07 23.32
C ASN A 582 -10.03 37.74 22.67
N ALA A 583 -11.21 37.21 23.01
CA ALA A 583 -11.74 35.97 22.44
C ALA A 583 -11.78 35.96 20.90
N GLY A 584 -12.01 37.11 20.25
CA GLY A 584 -11.98 37.22 18.79
C GLY A 584 -10.61 36.94 18.18
N ASP A 585 -9.54 37.38 18.84
CA ASP A 585 -8.16 37.18 18.40
C ASP A 585 -7.72 35.73 18.64
N PHE A 586 -8.15 35.11 19.75
CA PHE A 586 -7.96 33.68 20.02
C PHE A 586 -8.63 32.80 18.94
N PHE A 587 -9.91 33.00 18.63
CA PHE A 587 -10.60 32.19 17.61
C PHE A 587 -10.03 32.41 16.20
N PHE A 588 -9.60 33.64 15.88
CA PHE A 588 -8.92 33.91 14.61
C PHE A 588 -7.55 33.21 14.54
N PHE A 589 -6.76 33.26 15.62
CA PHE A 589 -5.48 32.55 15.71
C PHE A 589 -5.68 31.04 15.53
N LEU A 590 -6.61 30.44 16.27
CA LEU A 590 -6.97 29.02 16.19
C LEU A 590 -7.37 28.60 14.76
N PHE A 591 -8.21 29.39 14.09
CA PHE A 591 -8.69 29.08 12.74
C PHE A 591 -7.59 29.22 11.67
N VAL A 592 -6.75 30.27 11.74
CA VAL A 592 -5.62 30.44 10.82
C VAL A 592 -4.58 29.34 11.03
N PHE A 593 -4.31 28.94 12.28
CA PHE A 593 -3.42 27.82 12.58
C PHE A 593 -3.99 26.50 12.00
N TYR A 594 -5.29 26.26 12.12
CA TYR A 594 -5.97 25.14 11.47
C TYR A 594 -5.85 25.14 9.94
N LEU A 595 -6.08 26.29 9.29
CA LEU A 595 -5.91 26.41 7.84
C LEU A 595 -4.47 26.13 7.41
N TYR A 596 -3.48 26.57 8.18
CA TYR A 596 -2.07 26.33 7.91
C TYR A 596 -1.70 24.85 8.06
N THR A 597 -1.97 24.23 9.21
CA THR A 597 -1.63 22.82 9.45
C THR A 597 -2.36 21.91 8.47
N SER A 598 -3.64 22.17 8.17
CA SER A 598 -4.38 21.39 7.18
C SER A 598 -3.83 21.55 5.76
N ALA A 599 -3.42 22.76 5.35
CA ALA A 599 -2.72 22.96 4.08
C ALA A 599 -1.40 22.16 4.02
N CYS A 600 -0.63 22.10 5.12
CA CYS A 600 0.56 21.25 5.22
C CYS A 600 0.23 19.76 5.09
N THR A 601 -0.81 19.26 5.77
CA THR A 601 -1.28 17.87 5.63
C THR A 601 -1.66 17.54 4.18
N TYR A 602 -2.42 18.41 3.51
CA TYR A 602 -2.87 18.16 2.13
C TYR A 602 -1.73 18.28 1.11
N VAL A 603 -0.71 19.12 1.36
CA VAL A 603 0.53 19.10 0.57
C VAL A 603 1.26 17.77 0.72
N GLY A 604 1.32 17.21 1.93
CA GLY A 604 1.84 15.86 2.17
C GLY A 604 1.06 14.79 1.41
N GLN A 605 -0.27 14.77 1.53
CA GLN A 605 -1.15 13.86 0.77
C GLN A 605 -0.96 13.99 -0.74
N TRP A 606 -0.83 15.22 -1.26
CA TRP A 606 -0.58 15.46 -2.69
C TRP A 606 0.75 14.84 -3.15
N MET A 607 1.82 15.01 -2.37
CA MET A 607 3.12 14.38 -2.66
C MET A 607 3.05 12.84 -2.59
N SER A 608 2.29 12.28 -1.65
CA SER A 608 2.04 10.83 -1.56
C SER A 608 1.39 10.25 -2.82
N VAL A 609 0.47 11.00 -3.45
CA VAL A 609 -0.16 10.56 -4.69
C VAL A 609 0.73 10.81 -5.90
N LEU A 610 1.38 11.98 -5.97
CA LEU A 610 2.17 12.44 -7.12
C LEU A 610 3.49 11.68 -7.32
N MET A 611 4.13 11.23 -6.24
CA MET A 611 5.44 10.58 -6.29
C MET A 611 5.32 9.06 -6.36
N PRO A 612 6.19 8.36 -7.11
CA PRO A 612 6.01 6.94 -7.39
C PRO A 612 6.07 6.05 -6.14
N ASN A 613 6.89 6.41 -5.16
CA ASN A 613 7.01 5.68 -3.90
C ASN A 613 7.21 6.65 -2.72
N GLU A 614 6.94 6.15 -1.52
CA GLU A 614 7.02 6.88 -0.25
C GLU A 614 8.40 7.50 0.00
N LYS A 615 9.49 6.79 -0.31
CA LYS A 615 10.87 7.30 -0.13
C LYS A 615 11.15 8.55 -0.96
N VAL A 616 10.70 8.55 -2.22
CA VAL A 616 10.82 9.70 -3.13
C VAL A 616 9.87 10.83 -2.71
N ALA A 617 8.67 10.48 -2.22
CA ALA A 617 7.75 11.46 -1.63
C ALA A 617 8.38 12.18 -0.44
N ASN A 618 9.02 11.44 0.47
CA ASN A 618 9.71 11.96 1.65
C ASN A 618 10.86 12.93 1.28
N VAL A 619 11.69 12.59 0.28
CA VAL A 619 12.73 13.49 -0.25
C VAL A 619 12.12 14.80 -0.82
N ALA A 620 11.05 14.71 -1.63
CA ALA A 620 10.38 15.90 -2.16
C ALA A 620 9.74 16.76 -1.07
N VAL A 621 9.16 16.12 -0.05
CA VAL A 621 8.57 16.74 1.13
C VAL A 621 9.63 17.42 2.01
N GLY A 622 10.81 16.80 2.19
CA GLY A 622 11.97 17.40 2.87
C GLY A 622 12.40 18.70 2.21
N ALA A 623 12.61 18.68 0.90
CA ALA A 623 12.94 19.86 0.12
C ALA A 623 11.88 20.97 0.23
N LEU A 624 10.60 20.59 0.18
CA LEU A 624 9.49 21.55 0.28
C LEU A 624 9.35 22.15 1.68
N SER A 625 9.60 21.37 2.74
CA SER A 625 9.61 21.87 4.12
C SER A 625 10.68 22.94 4.32
N CYS A 626 11.89 22.75 3.76
CA CYS A 626 12.96 23.75 3.78
C CYS A 626 12.56 25.05 3.07
N LEU A 627 11.77 24.98 1.98
CA LEU A 627 11.25 26.17 1.29
C LEU A 627 10.16 26.88 2.11
N PHE A 628 9.26 26.13 2.76
CA PHE A 628 8.23 26.68 3.65
C PHE A 628 8.84 27.43 4.84
N ASN A 629 9.90 26.88 5.42
CA ASN A 629 10.71 27.41 6.52
C ASN A 629 11.41 28.73 6.08
N LEU A 630 12.20 28.66 5.00
CA LEU A 630 13.01 29.77 4.47
C LEU A 630 12.18 30.97 3.96
N PHE A 631 11.08 30.72 3.26
CA PHE A 631 10.23 31.76 2.67
C PHE A 631 8.98 32.10 3.51
N SER A 632 8.93 31.64 4.76
CA SER A 632 7.94 32.03 5.77
C SER A 632 7.85 33.55 6.02
N GLY A 633 8.95 34.27 5.80
CA GLY A 633 9.07 35.70 6.11
C GLY A 633 9.65 36.00 7.49
N TYR A 634 9.90 35.02 8.36
CA TYR A 634 10.62 35.25 9.62
C TYR A 634 12.14 35.23 9.42
N LEU A 635 12.71 34.09 9.00
CA LEU A 635 14.16 33.91 8.80
C LEU A 635 14.72 34.88 7.75
N LEU A 636 13.95 35.11 6.69
CA LEU A 636 14.27 36.07 5.64
C LEU A 636 13.08 37.02 5.46
N PRO A 637 13.11 38.22 6.08
CA PRO A 637 12.04 39.19 5.94
C PRO A 637 11.82 39.62 4.48
N ARG A 638 10.54 39.78 4.10
CA ARG A 638 10.12 40.09 2.72
C ARG A 638 10.69 41.40 2.18
N THR A 639 11.03 42.32 3.07
CA THR A 639 11.70 43.59 2.80
C THR A 639 13.14 43.37 2.33
N ALA A 640 13.90 42.53 3.05
CA ALA A 640 15.28 42.14 2.79
C ALA A 640 15.48 41.19 1.60
N MET A 641 14.44 40.45 1.18
CA MET A 641 14.51 39.58 0.00
C MET A 641 14.93 40.33 -1.27
N ARG A 642 15.84 39.75 -2.07
CA ARG A 642 16.18 40.26 -3.41
C ARG A 642 14.94 40.20 -4.32
N ARG A 643 14.76 41.19 -5.21
CA ARG A 643 13.55 41.36 -6.05
C ARG A 643 13.08 40.07 -6.74
N GLY A 644 14.01 39.30 -7.32
CA GLY A 644 13.71 38.06 -8.04
C GLY A 644 13.16 36.90 -7.20
N TYR A 645 13.29 36.94 -5.86
CA TYR A 645 12.76 35.89 -4.97
C TYR A 645 11.43 36.28 -4.30
N LYS A 646 11.01 37.56 -4.36
CA LYS A 646 9.81 38.04 -3.63
C LYS A 646 8.52 37.33 -4.05
N TRP A 647 8.43 36.81 -5.27
CA TRP A 647 7.24 36.12 -5.77
C TRP A 647 7.03 34.74 -5.13
N PHE A 648 8.08 34.06 -4.64
CA PHE A 648 7.94 32.79 -3.93
C PHE A 648 7.04 32.91 -2.69
N THR A 649 7.05 34.08 -2.01
CA THR A 649 6.17 34.33 -0.86
C THR A 649 4.68 34.16 -1.17
N TYR A 650 4.26 34.33 -2.43
CA TYR A 650 2.87 34.14 -2.84
C TYR A 650 2.46 32.66 -3.02
N LEU A 651 3.43 31.73 -3.07
CA LEU A 651 3.15 30.28 -3.17
C LEU A 651 3.22 29.57 -1.81
N MET A 652 3.83 30.19 -0.80
CA MET A 652 4.17 29.51 0.46
C MET A 652 3.07 29.74 1.52
N PRO A 653 2.33 28.70 1.96
CA PRO A 653 1.27 28.86 2.95
C PRO A 653 1.79 29.39 4.30
N SER A 654 3.05 29.12 4.64
CA SER A 654 3.72 29.66 5.84
C SER A 654 3.78 31.19 5.84
N SER A 655 3.95 31.84 4.69
CA SER A 655 4.08 33.31 4.62
C SER A 655 2.76 34.03 4.91
N TYR A 656 1.65 33.54 4.34
CA TYR A 656 0.31 34.04 4.62
C TYR A 656 -0.07 33.81 6.10
N SER A 657 0.22 32.61 6.61
CA SER A 657 -0.16 32.20 7.94
C SER A 657 0.58 32.99 9.02
N LEU A 658 1.90 33.13 8.89
CA LEU A 658 2.70 33.92 9.84
C LEU A 658 2.28 35.40 9.83
N ALA A 659 2.08 35.98 8.65
CA ALA A 659 1.63 37.37 8.52
C ALA A 659 0.24 37.60 9.16
N ALA A 660 -0.67 36.62 9.05
CA ALA A 660 -1.99 36.68 9.68
C ALA A 660 -1.92 36.50 11.21
N LEU A 661 -1.15 35.53 11.72
CA LEU A 661 -1.01 35.27 13.16
C LEU A 661 -0.27 36.40 13.90
N VAL A 662 0.82 36.92 13.34
CA VAL A 662 1.53 38.09 13.89
C VAL A 662 0.65 39.34 13.77
N GLY A 663 -0.06 39.49 12.64
CA GLY A 663 -0.96 40.61 12.40
C GLY A 663 -2.17 40.66 13.34
N VAL A 664 -2.63 39.54 13.89
CA VAL A 664 -3.69 39.54 14.91
C VAL A 664 -3.14 39.82 16.32
N GLN A 665 -1.96 39.32 16.69
CA GLN A 665 -1.44 39.51 18.07
C GLN A 665 -0.78 40.88 18.31
N PHE A 666 -0.16 41.48 17.29
CA PHE A 666 0.61 42.72 17.44
C PHE A 666 0.16 43.86 16.54
N GLY A 667 -0.79 43.60 15.64
CA GLY A 667 -1.15 44.55 14.59
C GLY A 667 -1.92 45.77 15.06
N ASP A 668 -2.66 45.64 16.16
CA ASP A 668 -3.42 46.71 16.79
C ASP A 668 -2.68 47.29 18.02
N ASN A 669 -1.46 46.81 18.33
CA ASN A 669 -0.67 47.26 19.48
C ASN A 669 0.06 48.61 19.19
N GLN A 670 -0.28 49.64 19.98
CA GLN A 670 0.28 50.99 19.91
C GLN A 670 1.42 51.28 20.91
N ASP A 671 1.87 50.30 21.68
CA ASP A 671 3.02 50.42 22.59
C ASP A 671 4.24 50.98 21.85
N ILE A 672 4.89 51.98 22.45
CA ILE A 672 6.07 52.64 21.86
C ILE A 672 7.32 51.87 22.26
N ILE A 673 8.07 51.40 21.27
CA ILE A 673 9.35 50.70 21.45
C ILE A 673 10.50 51.53 20.87
N ALA A 674 11.63 51.50 21.57
CA ALA A 674 12.89 52.05 21.08
C ALA A 674 13.56 51.03 20.15
N VAL A 675 13.68 51.38 18.86
CA VAL A 675 14.34 50.54 17.85
C VAL A 675 15.68 51.16 17.50
N THR A 676 16.77 50.49 17.86
CA THR A 676 18.13 50.90 17.49
C THR A 676 18.54 50.22 16.19
N SER A 677 18.81 51.00 15.14
CA SER A 677 19.35 50.52 13.86
C SER A 677 20.67 51.25 13.58
N GLY A 678 21.77 50.51 13.62
CA GLY A 678 23.11 51.09 13.61
C GLY A 678 23.34 52.00 14.83
N SER A 679 23.71 53.25 14.59
CA SER A 679 23.94 54.27 15.64
C SER A 679 22.70 55.07 16.04
N THR A 680 21.57 54.91 15.35
CA THR A 680 20.36 55.74 15.56
C THR A 680 19.29 54.94 16.29
N THR A 681 18.73 55.52 17.36
CA THR A 681 17.57 54.95 18.06
C THR A 681 16.32 55.75 17.74
N THR A 682 15.33 55.10 17.13
CA THR A 682 14.05 55.68 16.74
C THR A 682 12.92 55.05 17.54
N ASN A 683 12.06 55.87 18.13
CA ASN A 683 10.85 55.39 18.79
C ASN A 683 9.75 55.18 17.73
N MET A 684 9.13 54.00 17.72
CA MET A 684 8.01 53.66 16.85
C MET A 684 7.05 52.71 17.57
N THR A 685 5.81 52.58 17.10
CA THR A 685 4.86 51.62 17.65
C THR A 685 5.20 50.19 17.24
N VAL A 686 4.78 49.21 18.04
CA VAL A 686 4.94 47.77 17.71
C VAL A 686 4.36 47.44 16.33
N ALA A 687 3.13 47.88 16.04
CA ALA A 687 2.50 47.69 14.74
C ALA A 687 3.33 48.25 13.57
N HIS A 688 3.91 49.45 13.72
CA HIS A 688 4.72 50.08 12.68
C HIS A 688 6.09 49.40 12.49
N TYR A 689 6.71 48.95 13.59
CA TYR A 689 7.93 48.14 13.54
C TYR A 689 7.75 46.86 12.72
N ILE A 690 6.63 46.17 12.93
CA ILE A 690 6.29 44.92 12.23
C ILE A 690 6.01 45.18 10.74
N GLU A 691 5.28 46.25 10.41
CA GLU A 691 5.02 46.63 9.02
C GLU A 691 6.31 46.97 8.26
N ILE A 692 7.21 47.78 8.86
CA ILE A 692 8.48 48.16 8.22
C ILE A 692 9.47 47.00 8.15
N THR A 693 9.57 46.18 9.19
CA THR A 693 10.58 45.12 9.25
C THR A 693 10.19 43.91 8.41
N TYR A 694 8.93 43.47 8.52
CA TYR A 694 8.47 42.20 7.94
C TYR A 694 7.51 42.33 6.74
N ASP A 695 6.98 43.54 6.43
CA ASP A 695 5.88 43.79 5.47
C ASP A 695 4.58 43.03 5.85
N PHE A 696 4.42 42.70 7.14
CA PHE A 696 3.17 42.17 7.68
C PHE A 696 2.24 43.35 7.96
N ARG A 697 1.11 43.42 7.25
CA ARG A 697 0.18 44.55 7.32
C ARG A 697 -1.06 44.15 8.13
N PRO A 698 -1.27 44.67 9.36
CA PRO A 698 -2.39 44.32 10.24
C PRO A 698 -3.75 44.41 9.56
N ASN A 699 -3.97 45.52 8.85
CA ASN A 699 -5.17 45.84 8.07
C ASN A 699 -5.50 44.81 6.97
N ARG A 700 -4.61 43.85 6.70
CA ARG A 700 -4.77 42.79 5.69
C ARG A 700 -4.85 41.38 6.30
N LYS A 701 -5.01 41.22 7.63
CA LYS A 701 -5.10 39.90 8.30
C LYS A 701 -6.11 38.95 7.63
N TYR A 702 -7.29 39.46 7.26
CA TYR A 702 -8.29 38.69 6.50
C TYR A 702 -7.89 38.36 5.06
N ASN A 703 -7.17 39.25 4.37
CA ASN A 703 -6.69 38.97 2.99
C ASN A 703 -5.65 37.85 2.99
N PHE A 704 -4.81 37.79 4.02
CA PHE A 704 -3.85 36.68 4.17
C PHE A 704 -4.57 35.35 4.45
N MET A 705 -5.59 35.35 5.31
CA MET A 705 -6.47 34.18 5.53
C MET A 705 -7.17 33.72 4.24
N VAL A 706 -7.71 34.64 3.44
CA VAL A 706 -8.32 34.30 2.13
C VAL A 706 -7.28 33.71 1.17
N GLY A 707 -6.06 34.26 1.11
CA GLY A 707 -4.97 33.69 0.32
C GLY A 707 -4.63 32.25 0.71
N LEU A 708 -4.63 31.95 2.01
CA LEU A 708 -4.42 30.61 2.54
C LEU A 708 -5.56 29.65 2.14
N ILE A 709 -6.82 30.09 2.18
CA ILE A 709 -7.98 29.33 1.69
C ILE A 709 -7.88 29.05 0.18
N VAL A 710 -7.38 30.00 -0.61
CA VAL A 710 -7.16 29.79 -2.06
C VAL A 710 -6.08 28.72 -2.30
N ILE A 711 -4.93 28.79 -1.61
CA ILE A 711 -3.88 27.75 -1.68
C ILE A 711 -4.47 26.38 -1.30
N TRP A 712 -5.25 26.33 -0.22
CA TRP A 712 -5.92 25.13 0.27
C TRP A 712 -6.84 24.49 -0.79
N VAL A 713 -7.70 25.28 -1.46
CA VAL A 713 -8.57 24.80 -2.54
C VAL A 713 -7.76 24.31 -3.75
N VAL A 714 -6.68 25.02 -4.11
CA VAL A 714 -5.79 24.62 -5.21
C VAL A 714 -5.11 23.28 -4.93
N VAL A 715 -4.64 23.04 -3.70
CA VAL A 715 -4.05 21.75 -3.31
C VAL A 715 -5.09 20.62 -3.36
N GLN A 716 -6.32 20.84 -2.88
CA GLN A 716 -7.39 19.84 -2.99
C GLN A 716 -7.73 19.50 -4.45
N LEU A 717 -7.79 20.51 -5.33
CA LEU A 717 -7.98 20.30 -6.77
C LEU A 717 -6.79 19.52 -7.38
N ALA A 718 -5.56 19.82 -6.96
CA ALA A 718 -4.36 19.12 -7.41
C ALA A 718 -4.35 17.64 -6.99
N ILE A 719 -4.77 17.31 -5.75
CA ILE A 719 -4.94 15.92 -5.28
C ILE A 719 -5.92 15.17 -6.19
N TYR A 720 -7.11 15.73 -6.42
CA TYR A 720 -8.12 15.11 -7.30
C TYR A 720 -7.61 14.92 -8.73
N LEU A 721 -6.97 15.93 -9.33
CA LEU A 721 -6.42 15.84 -10.69
C LEU A 721 -5.30 14.80 -10.77
N THR A 722 -4.42 14.74 -9.76
CA THR A 722 -3.34 13.75 -9.69
C THR A 722 -3.92 12.34 -9.57
N LEU A 723 -4.86 12.09 -8.64
CA LEU A 723 -5.57 10.82 -8.52
C LEU A 723 -6.29 10.43 -9.82
N LYS A 724 -6.86 11.39 -10.55
CA LYS A 724 -7.58 11.13 -11.80
C LYS A 724 -6.66 10.69 -12.94
N TYR A 725 -5.54 11.39 -13.14
CA TYR A 725 -4.69 11.28 -14.34
C TYR A 725 -3.35 10.56 -14.14
N VAL A 726 -2.86 10.43 -12.90
CA VAL A 726 -1.59 9.76 -12.58
C VAL A 726 -1.88 8.39 -11.97
N SER A 727 -1.26 7.35 -12.54
CA SER A 727 -1.21 6.01 -11.96
C SER A 727 0.23 5.54 -11.90
N HIS A 728 0.65 5.04 -10.74
CA HIS A 728 1.97 4.45 -10.52
C HIS A 728 1.96 2.93 -10.52
N LEU A 729 0.82 2.28 -10.79
CA LEU A 729 0.82 0.88 -11.22
C LEU A 729 1.63 0.76 -12.51
N LYS A 730 2.60 -0.14 -12.54
CA LYS A 730 3.36 -0.44 -13.75
C LYS A 730 2.41 -1.03 -14.79
N ARG A 731 2.44 -0.47 -16.01
CA ARG A 731 2.17 -1.22 -17.25
C ARG A 731 3.41 -2.01 -17.64
#